data_AF-A0AAQ3SYH7-F1
#
_entry.id   AF-A0AAQ3SYH7-F1
#
_cell.length_a   1.000
_cell.length_b   1.000
_cell.length_c   1.000
_cell.angle_alpha   90.00
_cell.angle_beta   90.00
_cell.angle_gamma   90.00
#
_symmetry.space_group_name_H-M   'P 1'
#
loop_
_entity.id
_entity.type
_entity.pdbx_description
1 polymer ?
#
loop_
_entity_poly.entity_id
_entity_poly.type
_entity_poly.pdbx_seq_one_letter_code
_entity_poly.pdbx_strand_id
1 'polypeptide(L)'
;MGRPAKGMGKFSDVGTVSMPPKWSLGYHQCRWSYDSSEKVLKVVRTFREKGIPCDVIWMDIDYMDGFRCFTFDPSRFANPKSMVNDLHSIGCKAIWMLDPGIKNEQGYFVYESGSEKDIWVQNADGSPFIGEVWPGDCAFPDFTSDRARAWWASLVRDFISNGVDGIWNDMNEPAVFNTSTKTMPESNIHRGDADIGGTQDHPYYHNVYGMLMARSTYEGMATANASKRPFVLTRAGFVGSQRYAATWTGDNLSNWEHFRMSLPMILQLGLSGQPFSGPDIGGFAGNATPKLFGRWMGVGSLFPFSRGHSEAGSFDHEPWSFGEECEKVCRLALLRRYRLLPHIYTLFYHSHTTGTPVAAPIFFADSQDPKLRKVETSFLLGPLLVCASTVPSKGAHECAHTLPKGIWLPFDFGDSHPDLPVLYLRGGAILPVGLPIKYVGEANLDDDLSLIIALDENGKAEGTLFEDAGDGYEFTQGNYLLTYYVAELQSMVVTVKISKSEGLWKRSKRNLKINVLLGGGAMISSHGVDGEELHITMPSESEVSRLIATSEIANKKQLEMIRPIPDKHAPSGHEGAELSKTPIDLKSGDWLLKVVPWIGGRIMSMTHLPSDSQWLHNSIELNGYEEFSGTCSAGCREEYVVLRRHLEQLGEEESICMEGDIGGHLLFQRQISILQDEPNTVQIVSGIKASITVGSEWFSRSVCIQVHPSFTLVHPTEVVVAFTAVNGSNQEISLQLGDITLEGDHRPNGEWMLVDRCAGLSLINRFDPGEVSKCLVHWGTDHVNMELWSEERPVSKDTPLRICHQYEVRQTS
;
A
#
# COMPACT_ATOMS: atom_id res chain seq x y z
N MET A 1 18.82 -27.71 5.78
CA MET A 1 18.78 -26.22 5.81
C MET A 1 20.05 -25.63 5.22
N GLY A 2 19.94 -24.72 4.25
CA GLY A 2 21.07 -24.02 3.62
C GLY A 2 21.74 -22.98 4.54
N ARG A 3 22.87 -22.40 4.11
CA ARG A 3 23.63 -21.38 4.88
C ARG A 3 22.79 -20.14 5.28
N PRO A 4 21.87 -19.59 4.47
CA PRO A 4 21.06 -18.42 4.87
C PRO A 4 20.13 -18.71 6.05
N ALA A 5 19.49 -19.89 6.07
CA ALA A 5 18.62 -20.31 7.17
C ALA A 5 19.40 -20.45 8.49
N LYS A 6 20.67 -20.86 8.44
CA LYS A 6 21.56 -20.86 9.62
C LYS A 6 21.91 -19.45 10.12
N GLY A 7 21.92 -18.45 9.24
CA GLY A 7 22.10 -17.05 9.62
C GLY A 7 20.88 -16.49 10.37
N MET A 8 19.67 -16.83 9.92
CA MET A 8 18.42 -16.49 10.63
C MET A 8 18.36 -17.12 12.03
N GLY A 9 18.89 -18.33 12.20
CA GLY A 9 18.99 -18.98 13.51
C GLY A 9 19.93 -18.29 14.52
N LYS A 10 20.74 -17.30 14.10
CA LYS A 10 21.44 -16.38 15.03
C LYS A 10 20.64 -15.11 15.29
N PHE A 11 19.83 -14.67 14.34
CA PHE A 11 18.92 -13.55 14.54
C PHE A 11 17.77 -13.91 15.51
N SER A 12 17.39 -15.19 15.60
CA SER A 12 16.42 -15.67 16.60
C SER A 12 16.84 -15.46 18.05
N ASP A 13 18.10 -15.12 18.33
CA ASP A 13 18.55 -14.71 19.68
C ASP A 13 17.85 -13.43 20.16
N VAL A 14 17.34 -12.60 19.24
CA VAL A 14 16.45 -11.47 19.58
C VAL A 14 15.00 -11.89 19.80
N GLY A 15 14.70 -13.19 19.85
CA GLY A 15 13.37 -13.77 19.97
C GLY A 15 12.71 -14.07 18.63
N THR A 16 11.77 -15.02 18.64
CA THR A 16 11.00 -15.44 17.47
C THR A 16 9.59 -14.87 17.49
N VAL A 17 8.88 -14.96 16.36
CA VAL A 17 7.46 -14.61 16.31
C VAL A 17 6.66 -15.53 17.23
N SER A 18 5.72 -14.97 17.98
CA SER A 18 4.76 -15.79 18.73
C SER A 18 3.87 -16.55 17.75
N MET A 19 3.51 -17.80 18.04
CA MET A 19 2.57 -18.53 17.18
C MET A 19 1.26 -17.73 17.09
N PRO A 20 0.84 -17.27 15.89
CA PRO A 20 -0.35 -16.43 15.78
C PRO A 20 -1.62 -17.26 15.95
N PRO A 21 -2.75 -16.64 16.32
CA PRO A 21 -4.03 -17.31 16.18
C PRO A 21 -4.33 -17.57 14.70
N LYS A 22 -4.78 -18.78 14.35
CA LYS A 22 -4.94 -19.23 12.95
C LYS A 22 -5.88 -18.35 12.14
N TRP A 23 -6.93 -17.80 12.78
CA TRP A 23 -7.85 -16.84 12.13
C TRP A 23 -7.15 -15.59 11.61
N SER A 24 -6.05 -15.15 12.25
CA SER A 24 -5.29 -13.98 11.82
C SER A 24 -4.53 -14.22 10.51
N LEU A 25 -4.38 -15.49 10.09
CA LEU A 25 -3.81 -15.86 8.80
C LEU A 25 -4.85 -15.88 7.68
N GLY A 26 -6.14 -15.67 7.97
CA GLY A 26 -7.16 -15.46 6.95
C GLY A 26 -6.96 -14.15 6.17
N TYR A 27 -7.96 -13.77 5.38
CA TYR A 27 -8.01 -12.44 4.77
C TYR A 27 -8.70 -11.44 5.69
N HIS A 28 -8.21 -10.21 5.64
CA HIS A 28 -8.65 -9.09 6.46
C HIS A 28 -9.21 -7.99 5.55
N GLN A 29 -10.36 -7.42 5.91
CA GLN A 29 -10.93 -6.25 5.23
C GLN A 29 -10.92 -5.03 6.16
N CYS A 30 -10.42 -3.91 5.67
CA CYS A 30 -10.41 -2.63 6.35
C CYS A 30 -10.78 -1.52 5.36
N ARG A 31 -11.12 -0.35 5.91
CA ARG A 31 -11.28 0.93 5.24
C ARG A 31 -11.28 2.01 6.32
N TRP A 32 -10.69 3.16 6.02
CA TRP A 32 -10.92 4.40 6.75
C TRP A 32 -12.12 5.11 6.11
N SER A 33 -13.36 4.99 6.58
CA SER A 33 -13.86 4.14 7.66
C SER A 33 -15.05 3.28 7.27
N TYR A 34 -15.22 2.17 7.98
CA TYR A 34 -16.53 1.62 8.27
C TYR A 34 -17.11 2.31 9.50
N ASP A 35 -17.88 3.35 9.26
CA ASP A 35 -18.27 4.38 10.23
C ASP A 35 -19.49 4.03 11.08
N SER A 36 -20.15 2.89 10.87
CA SER A 36 -21.24 2.41 11.74
C SER A 36 -21.29 0.90 11.86
N SER A 37 -21.94 0.42 12.93
CA SER A 37 -22.16 -1.01 13.17
C SER A 37 -22.92 -1.69 12.03
N GLU A 38 -23.91 -1.01 11.44
CA GLU A 38 -24.68 -1.53 10.31
C GLU A 38 -23.81 -1.71 9.06
N LYS A 39 -22.93 -0.75 8.78
CA LYS A 39 -22.02 -0.81 7.62
C LYS A 39 -21.02 -1.95 7.76
N VAL A 40 -20.43 -2.10 8.95
CA VAL A 40 -19.54 -3.22 9.30
C VAL A 40 -20.24 -4.56 9.03
N LEU A 41 -21.45 -4.76 9.58
CA LEU A 41 -22.20 -6.00 9.39
C LEU A 41 -22.60 -6.23 7.93
N LYS A 42 -22.96 -5.18 7.20
CA LYS A 42 -23.31 -5.26 5.78
C LYS A 42 -22.13 -5.78 4.96
N VAL A 43 -20.93 -5.23 5.15
CA VAL A 43 -19.72 -5.65 4.42
C VAL A 43 -19.44 -7.13 4.64
N VAL A 44 -19.44 -7.58 5.90
CA VAL A 44 -19.14 -8.99 6.22
C VAL A 44 -20.22 -9.94 5.69
N ARG A 45 -21.51 -9.55 5.75
CA ARG A 45 -22.60 -10.33 5.12
C ARG A 45 -22.41 -10.43 3.61
N THR A 46 -22.00 -9.35 2.94
CA THR A 46 -21.72 -9.36 1.50
C THR A 46 -20.56 -10.29 1.13
N PHE A 47 -19.50 -10.39 1.94
CA PHE A 47 -18.46 -11.43 1.76
C PHE A 47 -19.06 -12.84 1.77
N ARG A 48 -19.92 -13.13 2.73
CA ARG A 48 -20.57 -14.45 2.87
C ARG A 48 -21.52 -14.74 1.72
N GLU A 49 -22.34 -13.78 1.32
CA GLU A 49 -23.27 -13.86 0.19
C GLU A 49 -22.54 -14.12 -1.13
N LYS A 50 -21.41 -13.43 -1.37
CA LYS A 50 -20.61 -13.58 -2.59
C LYS A 50 -19.66 -14.78 -2.59
N GLY A 51 -19.62 -15.54 -1.49
CA GLY A 51 -18.72 -16.68 -1.32
C GLY A 51 -17.24 -16.29 -1.40
N ILE A 52 -16.91 -15.09 -0.91
CA ILE A 52 -15.53 -14.58 -0.88
C ILE A 52 -14.99 -14.78 0.54
N PRO A 53 -13.85 -15.47 0.71
CA PRO A 53 -13.31 -15.71 2.04
C PRO A 53 -12.90 -14.43 2.78
N CYS A 54 -13.20 -14.34 4.08
CA CYS A 54 -12.80 -13.23 4.95
C CYS A 54 -12.95 -13.64 6.42
N ASP A 55 -11.90 -13.43 7.22
CA ASP A 55 -11.87 -13.76 8.65
C ASP A 55 -11.99 -12.53 9.54
N VAL A 56 -11.61 -11.35 9.08
CA VAL A 56 -11.44 -10.18 9.96
C VAL A 56 -11.95 -8.90 9.33
N ILE A 57 -12.70 -8.12 10.12
CA ILE A 57 -13.12 -6.76 9.81
C ILE A 57 -12.49 -5.80 10.83
N TRP A 58 -12.05 -4.64 10.33
CA TRP A 58 -11.31 -3.66 11.12
C TRP A 58 -12.15 -2.39 11.31
N MET A 59 -12.11 -1.85 12.53
CA MET A 59 -12.72 -0.59 12.90
C MET A 59 -11.62 0.45 13.01
N ASP A 60 -11.56 1.28 11.98
CA ASP A 60 -10.70 2.47 11.91
C ASP A 60 -11.24 3.60 12.81
N ILE A 61 -10.51 4.70 12.93
CA ILE A 61 -10.64 5.73 13.98
C ILE A 61 -12.07 6.25 14.23
N ASP A 62 -12.93 6.26 13.21
CA ASP A 62 -14.28 6.80 13.29
C ASP A 62 -15.22 6.04 14.24
N TYR A 63 -14.85 4.86 14.77
CA TYR A 63 -15.69 4.21 15.80
C TYR A 63 -15.70 4.94 17.15
N MET A 64 -14.67 5.75 17.42
CA MET A 64 -14.46 6.42 18.71
C MET A 64 -15.40 7.61 18.89
N ASP A 65 -15.78 7.91 20.14
CA ASP A 65 -16.52 9.14 20.47
C ASP A 65 -15.58 10.35 20.44
N GLY A 66 -15.66 11.14 19.37
CA GLY A 66 -14.81 12.33 19.18
C GLY A 66 -13.32 12.01 19.14
N PHE A 67 -12.96 10.87 18.53
CA PHE A 67 -11.59 10.36 18.43
C PHE A 67 -10.90 10.08 19.79
N ARG A 68 -11.68 9.91 20.85
CA ARG A 68 -11.16 9.53 22.17
C ARG A 68 -10.89 8.02 22.22
N CYS A 69 -9.63 7.62 22.36
CA CYS A 69 -9.24 6.22 22.53
C CYS A 69 -10.05 5.49 23.62
N PHE A 70 -10.25 4.18 23.48
CA PHE A 70 -11.02 3.36 24.44
C PHE A 70 -12.50 3.77 24.64
N THR A 71 -13.06 4.56 23.73
CA THR A 71 -14.49 4.90 23.71
C THR A 71 -15.17 4.38 22.45
N PHE A 72 -16.49 4.39 22.44
CA PHE A 72 -17.30 4.09 21.27
C PHE A 72 -18.32 5.21 21.08
N ASP A 73 -18.50 5.66 19.84
CA ASP A 73 -19.54 6.62 19.48
C ASP A 73 -20.92 6.03 19.83
N PRO A 74 -21.69 6.66 20.74
CA PRO A 74 -22.94 6.09 21.22
C PRO A 74 -24.06 6.08 20.17
N SER A 75 -23.91 6.84 19.08
CA SER A 75 -24.88 6.89 17.98
C SER A 75 -24.60 5.86 16.89
N ARG A 76 -23.32 5.62 16.56
CA ARG A 76 -22.88 4.73 15.46
C ARG A 76 -22.45 3.34 15.93
N PHE A 77 -22.04 3.24 17.20
CA PHE A 77 -21.57 2.02 17.87
C PHE A 77 -22.16 1.87 19.27
N ALA A 78 -23.49 2.01 19.39
CA ALA A 78 -24.20 1.97 20.67
C ALA A 78 -23.98 0.69 21.51
N ASN A 79 -23.76 -0.46 20.85
CA ASN A 79 -23.52 -1.74 21.51
C ASN A 79 -22.45 -2.56 20.76
N PRO A 80 -21.15 -2.23 20.93
CA PRO A 80 -20.07 -2.87 20.19
C PRO A 80 -20.03 -4.38 20.46
N LYS A 81 -20.29 -4.81 21.69
CA LYS A 81 -20.31 -6.22 22.05
C LYS A 81 -21.37 -7.03 21.31
N SER A 82 -22.57 -6.47 21.13
CA SER A 82 -23.62 -7.11 20.34
C SER A 82 -23.22 -7.24 18.87
N MET A 83 -22.66 -6.18 18.28
CA MET A 83 -22.17 -6.22 16.90
C MET A 83 -21.07 -7.29 16.74
N VAL A 84 -20.13 -7.37 17.67
CA VAL A 84 -19.08 -8.40 17.62
C VAL A 84 -19.67 -9.81 17.76
N ASN A 85 -20.66 -10.03 18.63
CA ASN A 85 -21.32 -11.33 18.71
C ASN A 85 -21.98 -11.72 17.37
N ASP A 86 -22.59 -10.76 16.67
CA ASP A 86 -23.16 -10.98 15.35
C ASP A 86 -22.08 -11.33 14.32
N LEU A 87 -20.92 -10.64 14.35
CA LEU A 87 -19.75 -10.96 13.51
C LEU A 87 -19.23 -12.38 13.79
N HIS A 88 -19.09 -12.75 15.06
CA HIS A 88 -18.65 -14.09 15.48
C HIS A 88 -19.61 -15.18 14.98
N SER A 89 -20.92 -14.92 14.99
CA SER A 89 -21.95 -15.86 14.52
C SER A 89 -21.82 -16.21 13.02
N ILE A 90 -21.19 -15.34 12.23
CA ILE A 90 -20.89 -15.55 10.81
C ILE A 90 -19.39 -15.76 10.55
N GLY A 91 -18.62 -16.05 11.60
CA GLY A 91 -17.22 -16.45 11.50
C GLY A 91 -16.25 -15.32 11.17
N CYS A 92 -16.53 -14.08 11.60
CA CYS A 92 -15.65 -12.92 11.40
C CYS A 92 -15.21 -12.33 12.74
N LYS A 93 -13.95 -11.91 12.82
CA LYS A 93 -13.28 -11.31 13.99
C LYS A 93 -13.24 -9.79 13.87
N ALA A 94 -13.24 -9.12 15.02
CA ALA A 94 -13.32 -7.67 15.11
C ALA A 94 -12.02 -7.08 15.69
N ILE A 95 -11.31 -6.28 14.88
CA ILE A 95 -10.10 -5.57 15.31
C ILE A 95 -10.34 -4.07 15.36
N TRP A 96 -9.83 -3.41 16.40
CA TRP A 96 -10.09 -2.01 16.69
C TRP A 96 -8.78 -1.22 16.78
N MET A 97 -8.77 -0.04 16.16
CA MET A 97 -7.62 0.86 16.17
C MET A 97 -7.50 1.64 17.48
N LEU A 98 -6.27 1.82 17.99
CA LEU A 98 -5.92 2.68 19.10
C LEU A 98 -4.62 3.44 18.79
N ASP A 99 -4.68 4.77 18.90
CA ASP A 99 -3.54 5.67 18.74
C ASP A 99 -2.83 5.94 20.08
N PRO A 100 -1.55 6.37 20.07
CA PRO A 100 -0.85 6.79 21.27
C PRO A 100 -1.31 8.16 21.79
N GLY A 101 -1.92 9.00 20.96
CA GLY A 101 -2.37 10.35 21.34
C GLY A 101 -3.65 10.29 22.17
N ILE A 102 -3.58 10.70 23.44
CA ILE A 102 -4.73 10.74 24.34
C ILE A 102 -5.23 12.18 24.44
N LYS A 103 -6.45 12.42 23.94
CA LYS A 103 -7.09 13.74 23.95
C LYS A 103 -6.95 14.43 25.31
N ASN A 104 -6.39 15.63 25.31
CA ASN A 104 -6.23 16.48 26.48
C ASN A 104 -7.57 17.17 26.79
N GLU A 105 -8.45 16.46 27.48
CA GLU A 105 -9.81 16.93 27.81
C GLU A 105 -10.15 16.62 29.27
N GLN A 106 -10.61 17.62 30.02
CA GLN A 106 -11.12 17.43 31.38
C GLN A 106 -12.42 16.61 31.36
N GLY A 107 -12.59 15.69 32.31
CA GLY A 107 -13.74 14.76 32.35
C GLY A 107 -13.56 13.50 31.50
N TYR A 108 -12.49 13.39 30.71
CA TYR A 108 -12.20 12.18 29.94
C TYR A 108 -11.34 11.20 30.75
N PHE A 109 -11.94 10.08 31.13
CA PHE A 109 -11.36 9.14 32.10
C PHE A 109 -9.94 8.62 31.77
N VAL A 110 -9.60 8.47 30.48
CA VAL A 110 -8.27 8.02 30.07
C VAL A 110 -7.25 9.12 30.36
N TYR A 111 -7.55 10.36 29.99
CA TYR A 111 -6.68 11.49 30.28
C TYR A 111 -6.57 11.77 31.78
N GLU A 112 -7.67 11.69 32.52
CA GLU A 112 -7.67 11.87 33.98
C GLU A 112 -6.82 10.80 34.67
N SER A 113 -7.06 9.51 34.38
CA SER A 113 -6.33 8.40 35.01
C SER A 113 -4.83 8.38 34.65
N GLY A 114 -4.47 8.82 33.44
CA GLY A 114 -3.06 8.98 33.05
C GLY A 114 -2.39 10.13 33.80
N SER A 115 -3.08 11.27 33.93
CA SER A 115 -2.59 12.44 34.67
C SER A 115 -2.42 12.15 36.17
N GLU A 116 -3.36 11.46 36.79
CA GLU A 116 -3.28 11.02 38.19
C GLU A 116 -2.06 10.14 38.47
N LYS A 117 -1.64 9.33 37.48
CA LYS A 117 -0.48 8.43 37.59
C LYS A 117 0.83 9.07 37.16
N ASP A 118 0.79 10.29 36.62
CA ASP A 118 1.94 11.01 36.08
C ASP A 118 2.72 10.13 35.08
N ILE A 119 2.06 9.78 33.97
CA ILE A 119 2.58 8.84 32.95
C ILE A 119 2.90 9.50 31.60
N TRP A 120 2.74 10.82 31.49
CA TRP A 120 2.96 11.53 30.22
C TRP A 120 4.45 11.75 29.93
N VAL A 121 4.79 11.76 28.64
CA VAL A 121 6.05 12.34 28.14
C VAL A 121 6.08 13.82 28.52
N GLN A 122 7.26 14.37 28.82
CA GLN A 122 7.41 15.73 29.35
C GLN A 122 8.11 16.67 28.37
N ASN A 123 7.87 17.97 28.51
CA ASN A 123 8.72 19.03 27.98
C ASN A 123 9.97 19.19 28.87
N ALA A 124 10.95 19.94 28.39
CA ALA A 124 12.18 20.22 29.14
C ALA A 124 11.95 20.95 30.48
N ASP A 125 10.81 21.64 30.65
CA ASP A 125 10.42 22.30 31.90
C ASP A 125 9.67 21.38 32.89
N GLY A 126 9.48 20.10 32.53
CA GLY A 126 8.79 19.08 33.32
C GLY A 126 7.26 19.07 33.17
N SER A 127 6.67 19.98 32.39
CA SER A 127 5.24 19.93 32.05
C SER A 127 4.93 18.77 31.09
N PRO A 128 3.71 18.19 31.09
CA PRO A 128 3.32 17.21 30.08
C PRO A 128 3.46 17.77 28.66
N PHE A 129 4.03 16.98 27.76
CA PHE A 129 4.06 17.29 26.34
C PHE A 129 2.65 17.17 25.75
N ILE A 130 2.22 18.23 25.05
CA ILE A 130 0.96 18.27 24.32
C ILE A 130 1.27 18.44 22.83
N GLY A 131 0.77 17.52 22.01
CA GLY A 131 0.90 17.56 20.55
C GLY A 131 -0.47 17.41 19.88
N GLU A 132 -0.65 18.03 18.72
CA GLU A 132 -1.91 17.96 17.97
C GLU A 132 -1.95 16.71 17.10
N VAL A 133 -3.06 15.96 17.15
CA VAL A 133 -3.37 14.83 16.25
C VAL A 133 -4.88 14.81 15.95
N TRP A 134 -5.47 13.69 15.54
CA TRP A 134 -6.89 13.57 15.15
C TRP A 134 -7.92 14.20 16.12
N PRO A 135 -7.91 13.90 17.44
CA PRO A 135 -8.80 14.55 18.41
C PRO A 135 -8.44 16.02 18.75
N GLY A 136 -7.42 16.61 18.13
CA GLY A 136 -6.81 17.89 18.51
C GLY A 136 -5.67 17.70 19.49
N ASP A 137 -5.57 18.57 20.49
CA ASP A 137 -4.53 18.53 21.54
C ASP A 137 -4.54 17.19 22.29
N CYS A 138 -3.39 16.51 22.34
CA CYS A 138 -3.19 15.23 23.00
C CYS A 138 -1.98 15.21 23.90
N ALA A 139 -2.10 14.52 25.04
CA ALA A 139 -0.96 14.04 25.80
C ALA A 139 -0.54 12.64 25.33
N PHE A 140 0.74 12.33 25.45
CA PHE A 140 1.31 11.07 24.99
C PHE A 140 1.84 10.23 26.15
N PRO A 141 1.38 8.97 26.32
CA PRO A 141 1.91 8.06 27.33
C PRO A 141 3.39 7.79 27.12
N ASP A 142 4.17 7.87 28.17
CA ASP A 142 5.59 7.56 28.13
C ASP A 142 5.82 6.04 28.27
N PHE A 143 5.63 5.30 27.18
CA PHE A 143 5.79 3.84 27.18
C PHE A 143 7.19 3.34 27.58
N THR A 144 8.18 4.23 27.72
CA THR A 144 9.51 3.92 28.27
C THR A 144 9.46 3.62 29.77
N SER A 145 8.43 4.08 30.49
CA SER A 145 8.21 3.76 31.90
C SER A 145 7.28 2.56 32.11
N ASP A 146 7.64 1.66 33.02
CA ASP A 146 6.81 0.52 33.44
C ASP A 146 5.40 0.92 33.88
N ARG A 147 5.25 2.08 34.52
CA ARG A 147 3.99 2.62 35.01
C ARG A 147 3.04 2.95 33.87
N ALA A 148 3.54 3.60 32.81
CA ALA A 148 2.74 3.93 31.63
C ALA A 148 2.33 2.65 30.88
N ARG A 149 3.25 1.69 30.75
CA ARG A 149 2.96 0.39 30.12
C ARG A 149 1.89 -0.39 30.89
N ALA A 150 2.00 -0.46 32.21
CA ALA A 150 1.02 -1.13 33.07
C ALA A 150 -0.35 -0.43 33.03
N TRP A 151 -0.37 0.91 33.00
CA TRP A 151 -1.59 1.69 32.82
C TRP A 151 -2.27 1.39 31.49
N TRP A 152 -1.53 1.44 30.38
CA TRP A 152 -2.06 1.13 29.04
C TRP A 152 -2.57 -0.32 28.96
N ALA A 153 -1.80 -1.28 29.44
CA ALA A 153 -2.20 -2.68 29.50
C ALA A 153 -3.50 -2.89 30.28
N SER A 154 -3.72 -2.12 31.35
CA SER A 154 -4.97 -2.19 32.13
C SER A 154 -6.18 -1.66 31.35
N LEU A 155 -6.03 -0.57 30.59
CA LEU A 155 -7.08 -0.04 29.73
C LEU A 155 -7.41 -1.01 28.59
N VAL A 156 -6.38 -1.56 27.95
CA VAL A 156 -6.53 -2.59 26.93
C VAL A 156 -7.28 -3.79 27.48
N ARG A 157 -6.90 -4.28 28.67
CA ARG A 157 -7.56 -5.44 29.31
C ARG A 157 -9.06 -5.21 29.44
N ASP A 158 -9.46 -4.02 29.91
CA ASP A 158 -10.86 -3.69 30.12
C ASP A 158 -11.59 -3.47 28.78
N PHE A 159 -10.91 -2.89 27.78
CA PHE A 159 -11.43 -2.72 26.43
C PHE A 159 -11.77 -4.05 25.75
N ILE A 160 -10.97 -5.11 25.97
CA ILE A 160 -11.23 -6.46 25.44
C ILE A 160 -12.60 -7.02 25.86
N SER A 161 -13.15 -6.58 27.01
CA SER A 161 -14.47 -7.03 27.50
C SER A 161 -15.64 -6.71 26.56
N ASN A 162 -15.43 -5.79 25.61
CA ASN A 162 -16.37 -5.41 24.54
C ASN A 162 -16.39 -6.39 23.36
N GLY A 163 -15.66 -7.51 23.43
CA GLY A 163 -15.62 -8.51 22.37
C GLY A 163 -14.49 -8.33 21.36
N VAL A 164 -13.57 -7.39 21.60
CA VAL A 164 -12.37 -7.14 20.77
C VAL A 164 -11.54 -8.41 20.62
N ASP A 165 -11.25 -8.84 19.38
CA ASP A 165 -10.41 -10.02 19.11
C ASP A 165 -8.94 -9.66 18.85
N GLY A 166 -8.66 -8.42 18.46
CA GLY A 166 -7.33 -7.91 18.16
C GLY A 166 -7.28 -6.38 18.24
N ILE A 167 -6.07 -5.81 18.35
CA ILE A 167 -5.86 -4.37 18.41
C ILE A 167 -4.88 -3.93 17.32
N TRP A 168 -5.19 -2.80 16.72
CA TRP A 168 -4.33 -2.09 15.78
C TRP A 168 -3.74 -0.87 16.49
N ASN A 169 -2.43 -0.81 16.65
CA ASN A 169 -1.72 0.38 17.11
C ASN A 169 -1.21 1.17 15.91
N ASP A 170 -1.87 2.30 15.63
CA ASP A 170 -1.52 3.23 14.57
C ASP A 170 -0.79 4.46 15.14
N MET A 171 -0.18 5.26 14.26
CA MET A 171 0.49 6.53 14.58
C MET A 171 1.58 6.44 15.66
N ASN A 172 2.13 5.27 15.91
CA ASN A 172 3.00 5.00 17.05
C ASN A 172 4.51 5.12 16.74
N GLU A 173 4.87 5.85 15.69
CA GLU A 173 6.25 6.26 15.40
C GLU A 173 6.95 7.03 16.55
N PRO A 174 6.34 7.99 17.28
CA PRO A 174 4.96 8.53 17.25
C PRO A 174 4.75 9.69 16.27
N ALA A 175 3.61 9.69 15.58
CA ALA A 175 3.22 10.78 14.70
C ALA A 175 2.59 11.95 15.49
N VAL A 176 2.99 13.17 15.16
CA VAL A 176 2.45 14.42 15.74
C VAL A 176 2.22 15.40 14.60
N PHE A 177 1.04 16.01 14.53
CA PHE A 177 0.73 17.01 13.51
C PHE A 177 1.41 18.34 13.85
N ASN A 178 1.53 19.19 12.82
CA ASN A 178 2.03 20.56 12.96
C ASN A 178 3.46 20.70 13.56
N THR A 179 4.27 19.64 13.53
CA THR A 179 5.72 19.71 13.75
C THR A 179 6.50 19.56 12.43
N SER A 180 7.70 20.13 12.36
CA SER A 180 8.55 20.09 11.15
C SER A 180 8.97 18.67 10.77
N THR A 181 9.17 17.80 11.77
CA THR A 181 9.61 16.41 11.60
C THR A 181 8.45 15.40 11.61
N LYS A 182 7.20 15.85 11.78
CA LYS A 182 5.99 15.02 11.94
C LYS A 182 6.04 14.02 13.10
N THR A 183 6.91 14.26 14.08
CA THR A 183 7.02 13.50 15.33
C THR A 183 7.22 14.45 16.52
N MET A 184 7.41 13.90 17.73
CA MET A 184 7.66 14.68 18.94
C MET A 184 8.95 15.49 18.80
N PRO A 185 8.99 16.73 19.35
CA PRO A 185 10.22 17.50 19.50
C PRO A 185 11.36 16.71 20.14
N GLU A 186 12.59 16.92 19.64
CA GLU A 186 13.78 16.25 20.16
C GLU A 186 14.03 16.55 21.65
N SER A 187 13.60 17.73 22.12
CA SER A 187 13.75 18.15 23.51
C SER A 187 12.74 17.53 24.48
N ASN A 188 11.83 16.68 24.01
CA ASN A 188 10.90 15.98 24.89
C ASN A 188 11.62 14.94 25.74
N ILE A 189 11.27 14.89 27.02
CA ILE A 189 11.90 14.05 28.02
C ILE A 189 11.04 12.81 28.27
N HIS A 190 11.68 11.66 28.15
CA HIS A 190 11.16 10.35 28.54
C HIS A 190 11.80 9.91 29.85
N ARG A 191 11.00 9.37 30.77
CA ARG A 191 11.39 8.87 32.08
C ARG A 191 11.53 7.35 32.03
N GLY A 192 12.37 6.90 31.11
CA GLY A 192 12.60 5.48 30.85
C GLY A 192 13.06 4.72 32.08
N ASP A 193 12.71 3.44 32.13
CA ASP A 193 13.19 2.55 33.18
C ASP A 193 14.72 2.42 33.14
N ALA A 194 15.34 2.17 34.29
CA ALA A 194 16.80 2.16 34.42
C ALA A 194 17.48 1.10 33.52
N ASP A 195 16.82 -0.02 33.26
CA ASP A 195 17.32 -1.12 32.43
C ASP A 195 17.25 -0.82 30.92
N ILE A 196 16.48 0.18 30.51
CA ILE A 196 16.38 0.62 29.11
C ILE A 196 17.04 1.98 28.85
N GLY A 197 17.75 2.55 29.84
CA GLY A 197 18.54 3.79 29.67
C GLY A 197 18.23 4.94 30.63
N GLY A 198 17.22 4.80 31.48
CA GLY A 198 16.83 5.86 32.42
C GLY A 198 16.16 7.06 31.76
N THR A 199 16.18 8.22 32.42
CA THR A 199 15.65 9.45 31.83
C THR A 199 16.53 9.93 30.68
N GLN A 200 15.95 10.10 29.49
CA GLN A 200 16.61 10.58 28.27
C GLN A 200 15.66 11.41 27.41
N ASP A 201 16.20 12.10 26.43
CA ASP A 201 15.45 12.87 25.45
C ASP A 201 14.84 11.96 24.36
N HIS A 202 13.86 12.47 23.61
CA HIS A 202 13.11 11.72 22.60
C HIS A 202 13.97 10.98 21.56
N PRO A 203 15.08 11.54 21.03
CA PRO A 203 15.92 10.84 20.06
C PRO A 203 16.48 9.50 20.55
N TYR A 204 16.68 9.34 21.86
CA TYR A 204 17.14 8.08 22.44
C TYR A 204 16.05 6.99 22.37
N TYR A 205 14.78 7.37 22.50
CA TYR A 205 13.65 6.44 22.63
C TYR A 205 12.72 6.36 21.42
N HIS A 206 12.82 7.28 20.46
CA HIS A 206 11.92 7.39 19.30
C HIS A 206 11.63 6.03 18.65
N ASN A 207 12.67 5.32 18.23
CA ASN A 207 12.53 4.05 17.50
C ASN A 207 12.00 2.86 18.34
N VAL A 208 12.00 2.96 19.67
CA VAL A 208 11.45 1.90 20.56
C VAL A 208 10.06 2.24 21.10
N TYR A 209 9.60 3.49 20.94
CA TYR A 209 8.30 3.94 21.42
C TYR A 209 7.16 3.05 20.90
N GLY A 210 7.10 2.83 19.59
CA GLY A 210 6.08 2.00 18.96
C GLY A 210 6.11 0.54 19.42
N MET A 211 7.32 -0.04 19.55
CA MET A 211 7.49 -1.39 20.09
C MET A 211 6.99 -1.51 21.52
N LEU A 212 7.23 -0.50 22.36
CA LEU A 212 6.81 -0.51 23.77
C LEU A 212 5.30 -0.33 23.92
N MET A 213 4.66 0.46 23.05
CA MET A 213 3.19 0.50 22.94
C MET A 213 2.64 -0.87 22.53
N ALA A 214 3.15 -1.47 21.46
CA ALA A 214 2.72 -2.78 20.96
C ALA A 214 2.89 -3.88 22.03
N ARG A 215 4.00 -3.86 22.76
CA ARG A 215 4.24 -4.74 23.92
C ARG A 215 3.18 -4.56 25.00
N SER A 216 2.89 -3.31 25.37
CA SER A 216 1.90 -2.99 26.41
C SER A 216 0.51 -3.45 26.00
N THR A 217 0.14 -3.26 24.73
CA THR A 217 -1.09 -3.78 24.15
C THR A 217 -1.15 -5.31 24.22
N TYR A 218 -0.09 -5.99 23.80
CA TYR A 218 0.00 -7.45 23.85
C TYR A 218 -0.18 -7.99 25.28
N GLU A 219 0.51 -7.40 26.25
CA GLU A 219 0.44 -7.79 27.67
C GLU A 219 -0.97 -7.54 28.25
N GLY A 220 -1.62 -6.43 27.88
CA GLY A 220 -3.01 -6.15 28.25
C GLY A 220 -3.99 -7.18 27.70
N MET A 221 -3.85 -7.55 26.43
CA MET A 221 -4.67 -8.59 25.79
C MET A 221 -4.46 -9.97 26.43
N ALA A 222 -3.20 -10.36 26.68
CA ALA A 222 -2.87 -11.62 27.34
C ALA A 222 -3.47 -11.70 28.75
N THR A 223 -3.48 -10.57 29.47
CA THR A 223 -4.09 -10.47 30.80
C THR A 223 -5.61 -10.56 30.76
N ALA A 224 -6.26 -10.00 29.71
CA ALA A 224 -7.70 -10.09 29.54
C ALA A 224 -8.18 -11.52 29.30
N ASN A 225 -7.42 -12.30 28.53
CA ASN A 225 -7.76 -13.68 28.25
C ASN A 225 -6.54 -14.57 28.06
N ALA A 226 -6.10 -15.20 29.15
CA ALA A 226 -4.94 -16.10 29.16
C ALA A 226 -5.12 -17.37 28.31
N SER A 227 -6.35 -17.68 27.86
CA SER A 227 -6.60 -18.85 26.99
C SER A 227 -6.55 -18.53 25.49
N LYS A 228 -6.34 -17.28 25.09
CA LYS A 228 -6.26 -16.85 23.68
C LYS A 228 -4.91 -16.22 23.37
N ARG A 229 -4.45 -16.37 22.14
CA ARG A 229 -3.24 -15.71 21.65
C ARG A 229 -3.58 -14.26 21.31
N PRO A 230 -2.88 -13.25 21.86
CA PRO A 230 -3.07 -11.87 21.44
C PRO A 230 -2.73 -11.68 19.96
N PHE A 231 -3.51 -10.84 19.29
CA PHE A 231 -3.18 -10.33 17.96
C PHE A 231 -3.09 -8.81 18.02
N VAL A 232 -1.88 -8.30 17.79
CA VAL A 232 -1.60 -6.87 17.70
C VAL A 232 -1.00 -6.59 16.32
N LEU A 233 -1.48 -5.54 15.66
CA LEU A 233 -0.87 -4.98 14.46
C LEU A 233 -0.25 -3.63 14.81
N THR A 234 0.96 -3.35 14.34
CA THR A 234 1.64 -2.07 14.59
C THR A 234 2.37 -1.55 13.36
N ARG A 235 2.43 -0.22 13.17
CA ARG A 235 3.16 0.41 12.07
C ARG A 235 4.63 0.52 12.41
N ALA A 236 4.92 1.07 13.59
CA ALA A 236 6.27 1.34 14.05
C ALA A 236 6.75 0.26 15.03
N GLY A 237 7.98 -0.18 14.85
CA GLY A 237 8.62 -1.15 15.73
C GLY A 237 10.14 -1.08 15.68
N PHE A 238 10.78 -1.81 16.59
CA PHE A 238 12.21 -2.02 16.66
C PHE A 238 12.56 -3.51 16.51
N VAL A 239 13.86 -3.84 16.44
CA VAL A 239 14.30 -5.24 16.49
C VAL A 239 13.74 -5.93 17.73
N GLY A 240 13.01 -7.02 17.54
CA GLY A 240 12.32 -7.74 18.62
C GLY A 240 10.80 -7.52 18.68
N SER A 241 10.23 -6.64 17.85
CA SER A 241 8.78 -6.38 17.81
C SER A 241 7.95 -7.59 17.40
N GLN A 242 8.53 -8.54 16.65
CA GLN A 242 7.87 -9.78 16.21
C GLN A 242 7.31 -10.64 17.36
N ARG A 243 7.84 -10.46 18.57
CA ARG A 243 7.34 -11.17 19.76
C ARG A 243 5.94 -10.72 20.14
N TYR A 244 5.58 -9.48 19.82
CA TYR A 244 4.39 -8.80 20.31
C TYR A 244 3.38 -8.45 19.21
N ALA A 245 3.82 -8.18 17.97
CA ALA A 245 2.91 -7.69 16.94
C ALA A 245 3.31 -8.12 15.51
N ALA A 246 2.29 -8.22 14.66
CA ALA A 246 2.43 -8.17 13.21
C ALA A 246 2.65 -6.72 12.74
N THR A 247 3.15 -6.52 11.51
CA THR A 247 3.41 -5.18 10.95
C THR A 247 2.85 -5.03 9.55
N TRP A 248 2.27 -3.88 9.24
CA TRP A 248 1.96 -3.50 7.86
C TRP A 248 2.92 -2.41 7.36
N THR A 249 3.03 -2.26 6.04
CA THR A 249 4.04 -1.36 5.43
C THR A 249 3.63 0.12 5.40
N GLY A 250 2.62 0.52 6.17
CA GLY A 250 2.12 1.89 6.19
C GLY A 250 1.30 2.26 4.95
N ASP A 251 1.10 3.57 4.79
CA ASP A 251 0.12 4.21 3.92
C ASP A 251 0.58 4.21 2.44
N ASN A 252 0.60 3.04 1.81
CA ASN A 252 1.06 2.89 0.42
C ASN A 252 0.06 3.46 -0.61
N LEU A 253 0.55 3.94 -1.76
CA LEU A 253 -0.28 4.48 -2.83
C LEU A 253 -0.92 3.38 -3.69
N SER A 254 -2.09 3.69 -4.26
CA SER A 254 -2.84 2.87 -5.21
C SER A 254 -2.25 2.95 -6.63
N ASN A 255 -0.99 2.54 -6.80
CA ASN A 255 -0.32 2.52 -8.10
C ASN A 255 0.57 1.28 -8.30
N TRP A 256 1.00 1.05 -9.55
CA TRP A 256 1.81 -0.11 -9.93
C TRP A 256 3.22 -0.11 -9.30
N GLU A 257 3.76 1.07 -8.99
CA GLU A 257 5.09 1.19 -8.39
C GLU A 257 5.07 0.71 -6.94
N HIS A 258 4.10 1.16 -6.14
CA HIS A 258 3.94 0.71 -4.76
C HIS A 258 3.53 -0.77 -4.69
N PHE A 259 2.74 -1.25 -5.65
CA PHE A 259 2.51 -2.68 -5.80
C PHE A 259 3.82 -3.44 -6.01
N ARG A 260 4.67 -2.99 -6.96
CA ARG A 260 5.98 -3.59 -7.20
C ARG A 260 6.86 -3.55 -5.93
N MET A 261 6.91 -2.42 -5.23
CA MET A 261 7.70 -2.23 -4.01
C MET A 261 7.22 -3.12 -2.85
N SER A 262 5.94 -3.50 -2.83
CA SER A 262 5.41 -4.32 -1.73
C SER A 262 6.15 -5.65 -1.56
N LEU A 263 6.55 -6.32 -2.66
CA LEU A 263 7.28 -7.59 -2.59
C LEU A 263 8.64 -7.45 -1.88
N PRO A 264 9.59 -6.61 -2.34
CA PRO A 264 10.87 -6.46 -1.66
C PRO A 264 10.72 -5.91 -0.24
N MET A 265 9.72 -5.06 0.07
CA MET A 265 9.47 -4.61 1.45
C MET A 265 9.12 -5.78 2.39
N ILE A 266 8.17 -6.64 2.00
CA ILE A 266 7.79 -7.82 2.80
C ILE A 266 8.96 -8.78 2.97
N LEU A 267 9.73 -9.01 1.91
CA LEU A 267 10.91 -9.87 1.98
C LEU A 267 11.98 -9.32 2.93
N GLN A 268 12.24 -8.01 2.90
CA GLN A 268 13.24 -7.39 3.78
C GLN A 268 12.79 -7.35 5.25
N LEU A 269 11.49 -7.14 5.51
CA LEU A 269 10.93 -7.27 6.86
C LEU A 269 11.11 -8.70 7.39
N GLY A 270 10.78 -9.71 6.58
CA GLY A 270 10.99 -11.11 6.94
C GLY A 270 12.45 -11.46 7.24
N LEU A 271 13.40 -10.95 6.44
CA LEU A 271 14.84 -11.09 6.69
C LEU A 271 15.31 -10.37 7.95
N SER A 272 14.62 -9.29 8.33
CA SER A 272 14.89 -8.51 9.55
C SER A 272 14.17 -9.06 10.79
N GLY A 273 13.62 -10.27 10.68
CA GLY A 273 12.95 -10.99 11.75
C GLY A 273 11.52 -10.56 12.03
N GLN A 274 10.87 -9.84 11.11
CA GLN A 274 9.43 -9.54 11.14
C GLN A 274 8.69 -10.37 10.08
N PRO A 275 8.42 -11.67 10.34
CA PRO A 275 7.87 -12.59 9.34
C PRO A 275 6.36 -12.42 9.11
N PHE A 276 5.64 -11.75 10.02
CA PHE A 276 4.20 -11.51 9.91
C PHE A 276 3.93 -10.10 9.39
N SER A 277 4.14 -9.90 8.09
CA SER A 277 3.99 -8.59 7.45
C SER A 277 3.29 -8.62 6.10
N GLY A 278 2.72 -7.47 5.71
CA GLY A 278 1.94 -7.29 4.47
C GLY A 278 1.63 -5.80 4.20
N PRO A 279 1.36 -5.41 2.95
CA PRO A 279 0.93 -4.06 2.61
C PRO A 279 -0.59 -3.89 2.73
N ASP A 280 -1.08 -2.66 2.53
CA ASP A 280 -2.48 -2.44 2.21
C ASP A 280 -2.75 -2.81 0.74
N ILE A 281 -3.41 -3.96 0.57
CA ILE A 281 -3.67 -4.54 -0.75
C ILE A 281 -4.65 -3.64 -1.51
N GLY A 282 -4.22 -3.18 -2.68
CA GLY A 282 -4.96 -2.21 -3.50
C GLY A 282 -4.38 -0.80 -3.42
N GLY A 283 -3.66 -0.47 -2.34
CA GLY A 283 -3.23 0.88 -2.02
C GLY A 283 -4.13 1.54 -1.00
N PHE A 284 -3.53 2.16 0.01
CA PHE A 284 -4.22 3.00 0.98
C PHE A 284 -4.67 4.31 0.34
N ALA A 285 -3.72 5.11 -0.17
CA ALA A 285 -3.99 6.43 -0.74
C ALA A 285 -4.29 6.36 -2.25
N GLY A 286 -5.25 7.16 -2.70
CA GLY A 286 -5.72 7.22 -4.07
C GLY A 286 -6.66 6.08 -4.48
N ASN A 287 -6.87 5.94 -5.79
CA ASN A 287 -7.83 4.99 -6.36
C ASN A 287 -7.14 3.93 -7.22
N ALA A 288 -7.29 2.67 -6.84
CA ALA A 288 -6.84 1.56 -7.67
C ALA A 288 -7.66 1.49 -8.97
N THR A 289 -7.03 1.03 -10.04
CA THR A 289 -7.78 0.55 -11.21
C THR A 289 -8.23 -0.89 -10.98
N PRO A 290 -9.30 -1.38 -11.66
CA PRO A 290 -9.74 -2.76 -11.49
C PRO A 290 -8.62 -3.78 -11.69
N LYS A 291 -7.79 -3.60 -12.73
CA LYS A 291 -6.66 -4.49 -13.00
C LYS A 291 -5.55 -4.41 -11.96
N LEU A 292 -5.22 -3.20 -11.48
CA LEU A 292 -4.24 -3.06 -10.40
C LEU A 292 -4.74 -3.78 -9.14
N PHE A 293 -5.99 -3.55 -8.74
CA PHE A 293 -6.58 -4.16 -7.55
C PHE A 293 -6.61 -5.69 -7.66
N GLY A 294 -7.10 -6.23 -8.78
CA GLY A 294 -7.14 -7.68 -9.01
C GLY A 294 -5.75 -8.32 -9.02
N ARG A 295 -4.75 -7.67 -9.64
CA ARG A 295 -3.36 -8.14 -9.64
C ARG A 295 -2.73 -8.10 -8.25
N TRP A 296 -2.96 -7.01 -7.52
CA TRP A 296 -2.45 -6.86 -6.16
C TRP A 296 -3.12 -7.87 -5.23
N MET A 297 -4.42 -8.12 -5.34
CA MET A 297 -5.11 -9.17 -4.58
C MET A 297 -4.55 -10.56 -4.89
N GLY A 298 -4.25 -10.84 -6.16
CA GLY A 298 -3.58 -12.07 -6.60
C GLY A 298 -2.29 -12.36 -5.82
N VAL A 299 -1.40 -11.37 -5.72
CA VAL A 299 -0.12 -11.51 -4.98
C VAL A 299 -0.31 -11.37 -3.47
N GLY A 300 -1.06 -10.36 -3.04
CA GLY A 300 -1.27 -9.98 -1.65
C GLY A 300 -2.02 -11.02 -0.83
N SER A 301 -2.85 -11.84 -1.47
CA SER A 301 -3.46 -13.03 -0.85
C SER A 301 -2.42 -14.06 -0.38
N LEU A 302 -1.20 -14.05 -0.93
CA LEU A 302 -0.12 -14.98 -0.60
C LEU A 302 0.95 -14.36 0.32
N PHE A 303 0.81 -13.10 0.73
CA PHE A 303 1.68 -12.51 1.75
C PHE A 303 1.36 -13.04 3.16
N PRO A 304 2.33 -13.03 4.10
CA PRO A 304 2.10 -13.50 5.46
C PRO A 304 0.91 -12.80 6.14
N PHE A 305 0.87 -11.47 6.08
CA PHE A 305 -0.30 -10.65 6.42
C PHE A 305 -1.04 -10.22 5.15
N SER A 306 -2.36 -10.38 5.12
CA SER A 306 -3.17 -10.13 3.93
C SER A 306 -4.41 -9.31 4.29
N ARG A 307 -4.32 -8.00 4.06
CA ARG A 307 -5.37 -7.02 4.37
C ARG A 307 -5.62 -6.11 3.17
N GLY A 308 -6.88 -5.99 2.75
CA GLY A 308 -7.32 -4.88 1.89
C GLY A 308 -7.67 -3.68 2.77
N HIS A 309 -7.17 -2.50 2.43
CA HIS A 309 -7.41 -1.26 3.17
C HIS A 309 -7.24 -0.04 2.26
N SER A 310 -8.13 0.93 2.40
CA SER A 310 -8.09 2.19 1.65
C SER A 310 -8.52 3.38 2.51
N GLU A 311 -8.07 4.57 2.10
CA GLU A 311 -8.32 5.84 2.77
C GLU A 311 -9.77 6.34 2.63
N ALA A 312 -10.12 7.31 3.47
CA ALA A 312 -11.37 8.04 3.35
C ALA A 312 -11.43 8.84 2.04
N GLY A 313 -12.60 8.84 1.40
CA GLY A 313 -12.81 9.56 0.13
C GLY A 313 -12.32 8.84 -1.14
N SER A 314 -11.60 7.72 -1.01
CA SER A 314 -11.33 6.81 -2.12
C SER A 314 -12.59 6.07 -2.59
N PHE A 315 -12.54 5.38 -3.72
CA PHE A 315 -13.52 4.36 -4.06
C PHE A 315 -13.48 3.21 -3.06
N ASP A 316 -14.58 2.48 -2.96
CA ASP A 316 -14.68 1.25 -2.19
C ASP A 316 -13.65 0.22 -2.71
N HIS A 317 -12.87 -0.38 -1.80
CA HIS A 317 -11.81 -1.37 -2.10
C HIS A 317 -12.16 -2.78 -1.61
N GLU A 318 -13.44 -3.08 -1.44
CA GLU A 318 -13.90 -4.44 -1.30
C GLU A 318 -13.77 -5.20 -2.63
N PRO A 319 -13.59 -6.54 -2.60
CA PRO A 319 -13.41 -7.35 -3.81
C PRO A 319 -14.44 -7.18 -4.92
N TRP A 320 -15.66 -6.76 -4.59
CA TRP A 320 -16.77 -6.59 -5.55
C TRP A 320 -16.86 -5.17 -6.14
N SER A 321 -16.04 -4.24 -5.70
CA SER A 321 -16.15 -2.82 -6.07
C SER A 321 -15.56 -2.49 -7.45
N PHE A 322 -14.88 -3.45 -8.08
CA PHE A 322 -14.15 -3.27 -9.35
C PHE A 322 -14.72 -4.08 -10.53
N GLY A 323 -16.00 -4.47 -10.44
CA GLY A 323 -16.69 -5.25 -11.47
C GLY A 323 -16.46 -6.75 -11.40
N GLU A 324 -17.27 -7.51 -12.14
CA GLU A 324 -17.38 -8.98 -12.01
C GLU A 324 -16.07 -9.74 -12.28
N GLU A 325 -15.28 -9.31 -13.27
CA GLU A 325 -14.01 -9.99 -13.60
C GLU A 325 -12.98 -9.78 -12.48
N CYS A 326 -12.90 -8.58 -11.91
CA CYS A 326 -12.02 -8.32 -10.78
C CYS A 326 -12.48 -9.08 -9.52
N GLU A 327 -13.79 -9.09 -9.26
CA GLU A 327 -14.39 -9.86 -8.16
C GLU A 327 -14.07 -11.37 -8.28
N LYS A 328 -14.16 -11.91 -9.49
CA LYS A 328 -13.80 -13.30 -9.78
C LYS A 328 -12.33 -13.58 -9.45
N VAL A 329 -11.41 -12.72 -9.88
CA VAL A 329 -9.97 -12.87 -9.60
C VAL A 329 -9.70 -12.77 -8.11
N CYS A 330 -10.29 -11.80 -7.43
CA CYS A 330 -10.15 -11.66 -5.97
C CYS A 330 -10.65 -12.90 -5.24
N ARG A 331 -11.80 -13.45 -5.65
CA ARG A 331 -12.33 -14.70 -5.10
C ARG A 331 -11.36 -15.86 -5.32
N LEU A 332 -10.83 -16.03 -6.52
CA LEU A 332 -9.86 -17.10 -6.81
C LEU A 332 -8.57 -16.93 -5.98
N ALA A 333 -8.03 -15.72 -5.90
CA ALA A 333 -6.85 -15.38 -5.10
C ALA A 333 -7.05 -15.76 -3.62
N LEU A 334 -8.19 -15.36 -3.05
CA LEU A 334 -8.50 -15.67 -1.65
C LEU A 334 -8.74 -17.16 -1.46
N LEU A 335 -9.45 -17.86 -2.34
CA LEU A 335 -9.59 -19.32 -2.25
C LEU A 335 -8.24 -20.05 -2.32
N ARG A 336 -7.24 -19.54 -3.06
CA ARG A 336 -5.87 -20.06 -3.02
C ARG A 336 -5.24 -19.91 -1.63
N ARG A 337 -5.35 -18.72 -1.02
CA ARG A 337 -4.87 -18.50 0.35
C ARG A 337 -5.46 -19.52 1.31
N TYR A 338 -6.78 -19.72 1.26
CA TYR A 338 -7.47 -20.62 2.19
C TYR A 338 -7.15 -22.09 1.98
N ARG A 339 -6.93 -22.54 0.73
CA ARG A 339 -6.36 -23.87 0.46
C ARG A 339 -4.95 -24.03 1.02
N LEU A 340 -4.14 -22.98 0.96
CA LEU A 340 -2.75 -22.97 1.43
C LEU A 340 -2.62 -22.73 2.94
N LEU A 341 -3.70 -22.44 3.67
CA LEU A 341 -3.63 -22.18 5.11
C LEU A 341 -2.94 -23.27 5.94
N PRO A 342 -3.14 -24.58 5.70
CA PRO A 342 -2.39 -25.62 6.43
C PRO A 342 -0.87 -25.47 6.26
N HIS A 343 -0.43 -25.14 5.05
CA HIS A 343 0.97 -24.87 4.74
C HIS A 343 1.46 -23.56 5.37
N ILE A 344 0.74 -22.46 5.18
CA ILE A 344 1.11 -21.15 5.76
C ILE A 344 1.19 -21.23 7.28
N TYR A 345 0.25 -21.91 7.94
CA TYR A 345 0.26 -22.14 9.38
C TYR A 345 1.48 -22.96 9.83
N THR A 346 1.86 -23.98 9.05
CA THR A 346 3.09 -24.76 9.28
C THR A 346 4.34 -23.89 9.14
N LEU A 347 4.39 -22.96 8.17
CA LEU A 347 5.49 -22.00 8.05
C LEU A 347 5.58 -21.06 9.26
N PHE A 348 4.45 -20.63 9.81
CA PHE A 348 4.43 -19.86 11.06
C PHE A 348 4.94 -20.67 12.25
N TYR A 349 4.63 -21.97 12.33
CA TYR A 349 5.22 -22.84 13.34
C TYR A 349 6.75 -22.93 13.20
N HIS A 350 7.27 -23.04 11.98
CA HIS A 350 8.72 -22.99 11.74
C HIS A 350 9.33 -21.63 12.10
N SER A 351 8.64 -20.55 11.77
CA SER A 351 9.06 -19.19 12.12
C SER A 351 9.11 -19.00 13.64
N HIS A 352 8.10 -19.50 14.34
CA HIS A 352 8.00 -19.49 15.80
C HIS A 352 9.12 -20.29 16.47
N THR A 353 9.45 -21.47 15.94
CA THR A 353 10.43 -22.39 16.56
C THR A 353 11.88 -22.15 16.14
N THR A 354 12.11 -21.59 14.96
CA THR A 354 13.46 -21.48 14.38
C THR A 354 13.83 -20.09 13.85
N GLY A 355 12.88 -19.14 13.81
CA GLY A 355 13.11 -17.80 13.29
C GLY A 355 13.19 -17.71 11.76
N THR A 356 12.86 -18.78 11.03
CA THR A 356 12.82 -18.74 9.56
C THR A 356 11.73 -17.79 9.07
N PRO A 357 11.97 -17.00 8.00
CA PRO A 357 10.93 -16.15 7.44
C PRO A 357 9.81 -17.01 6.80
N VAL A 358 8.57 -16.52 6.85
CA VAL A 358 7.42 -17.19 6.20
C VAL A 358 7.46 -16.99 4.69
N ALA A 359 7.58 -15.73 4.25
CA ALA A 359 7.90 -15.38 2.87
C ALA A 359 9.40 -15.09 2.74
N ALA A 360 10.09 -15.84 1.88
CA ALA A 360 11.55 -15.75 1.75
C ALA A 360 11.98 -15.37 0.32
N PRO A 361 13.08 -14.62 0.15
CA PRO A 361 13.67 -14.39 -1.16
C PRO A 361 14.10 -15.70 -1.83
N ILE A 362 14.03 -15.76 -3.16
CA ILE A 362 14.26 -17.01 -3.89
C ILE A 362 15.70 -17.54 -3.79
N PHE A 363 16.68 -16.70 -3.45
CA PHE A 363 18.06 -17.14 -3.18
C PHE A 363 18.18 -18.06 -1.95
N PHE A 364 17.12 -18.20 -1.13
CA PHE A 364 17.07 -19.22 -0.07
C PHE A 364 17.03 -20.64 -0.63
N ALA A 365 16.50 -20.83 -1.84
CA ALA A 365 16.48 -22.13 -2.50
C ALA A 365 17.84 -22.49 -3.12
N ASP A 366 18.58 -21.50 -3.60
CA ASP A 366 19.95 -21.64 -4.13
C ASP A 366 20.80 -20.42 -3.76
N SER A 367 21.57 -20.54 -2.67
CA SER A 367 22.39 -19.43 -2.18
C SER A 367 23.67 -19.20 -2.98
N GLN A 368 24.01 -20.09 -3.92
CA GLN A 368 25.24 -20.01 -4.70
C GLN A 368 25.07 -19.15 -5.96
N ASP A 369 23.85 -18.95 -6.44
CA ASP A 369 23.57 -18.05 -7.56
C ASP A 369 23.32 -16.61 -7.07
N PRO A 370 24.26 -15.66 -7.29
CA PRO A 370 24.09 -14.28 -6.87
C PRO A 370 23.01 -13.54 -7.67
N LYS A 371 22.61 -14.02 -8.86
CA LYS A 371 21.57 -13.37 -9.68
C LYS A 371 20.21 -13.39 -8.97
N LEU A 372 19.94 -14.44 -8.19
CA LEU A 372 18.70 -14.61 -7.43
C LEU A 372 18.47 -13.52 -6.37
N ARG A 373 19.51 -12.76 -5.98
CA ARG A 373 19.38 -11.63 -5.04
C ARG A 373 18.70 -10.41 -5.66
N LYS A 374 18.65 -10.33 -6.99
CA LYS A 374 18.05 -9.20 -7.72
C LYS A 374 16.60 -9.46 -8.13
N VAL A 375 16.04 -10.61 -7.76
CA VAL A 375 14.67 -10.97 -8.16
C VAL A 375 13.69 -10.43 -7.14
N GLU A 376 12.89 -9.46 -7.57
CA GLU A 376 11.88 -8.76 -6.75
C GLU A 376 10.45 -9.15 -7.10
N THR A 377 10.26 -10.00 -8.12
CA THR A 377 8.94 -10.40 -8.65
C THR A 377 8.51 -11.80 -8.23
N SER A 378 9.32 -12.48 -7.40
CA SER A 378 9.06 -13.85 -6.96
C SER A 378 9.51 -14.03 -5.51
N PHE A 379 8.83 -14.90 -4.78
CA PHE A 379 9.18 -15.27 -3.40
C PHE A 379 8.82 -16.72 -3.09
N LEU A 380 9.40 -17.26 -2.03
CA LEU A 380 9.16 -18.60 -1.53
C LEU A 380 8.22 -18.58 -0.33
N LEU A 381 7.24 -19.47 -0.33
CA LEU A 381 6.51 -19.92 0.85
C LEU A 381 6.96 -21.35 1.15
N GLY A 382 8.06 -21.50 1.89
CA GLY A 382 8.72 -22.80 2.06
C GLY A 382 9.17 -23.39 0.71
N PRO A 383 8.70 -24.59 0.30
CA PRO A 383 9.04 -25.20 -0.99
C PRO A 383 8.20 -24.67 -2.17
N LEU A 384 7.20 -23.83 -1.93
CA LEU A 384 6.34 -23.24 -2.95
C LEU A 384 6.96 -21.94 -3.45
N LEU A 385 7.29 -21.87 -4.74
CA LEU A 385 7.72 -20.64 -5.40
C LEU A 385 6.52 -19.93 -6.03
N VAL A 386 6.32 -18.69 -5.63
CA VAL A 386 5.29 -17.78 -6.12
C VAL A 386 5.94 -16.80 -7.09
N CYS A 387 5.48 -16.80 -8.34
CA CYS A 387 5.97 -15.91 -9.39
C CYS A 387 4.87 -14.94 -9.82
N ALA A 388 5.10 -13.65 -9.60
CA ALA A 388 4.16 -12.58 -9.88
C ALA A 388 4.55 -11.78 -11.13
N SER A 389 3.58 -11.03 -11.68
CA SER A 389 3.83 -9.94 -12.61
C SER A 389 3.39 -8.63 -11.98
N THR A 390 4.36 -7.73 -11.80
CA THR A 390 4.19 -6.40 -11.19
C THR A 390 4.05 -5.29 -12.23
N VAL A 391 3.78 -5.64 -13.49
CA VAL A 391 3.62 -4.69 -14.60
C VAL A 391 2.23 -4.81 -15.23
N PRO A 392 1.63 -3.71 -15.69
CA PRO A 392 0.27 -3.73 -16.25
C PRO A 392 0.17 -4.47 -17.59
N SER A 393 1.25 -4.51 -18.36
CA SER A 393 1.24 -4.97 -19.75
C SER A 393 1.31 -6.49 -19.93
N LYS A 394 1.63 -7.25 -18.88
CA LYS A 394 1.83 -8.71 -18.96
C LYS A 394 1.18 -9.43 -17.80
N GLY A 395 0.50 -10.54 -18.07
CA GLY A 395 0.10 -11.53 -17.07
C GLY A 395 1.30 -12.27 -16.48
N ALA A 396 1.12 -12.89 -15.31
CA ALA A 396 2.19 -13.65 -14.66
C ALA A 396 2.72 -14.77 -15.57
N HIS A 397 1.82 -15.48 -16.27
CA HIS A 397 2.16 -16.56 -17.21
C HIS A 397 2.96 -16.12 -18.45
N GLU A 398 3.02 -14.83 -18.75
CA GLU A 398 3.79 -14.28 -19.89
C GLU A 398 5.18 -13.78 -19.48
N CYS A 399 5.44 -13.71 -18.17
CA CYS A 399 6.71 -13.24 -17.65
C CYS A 399 7.77 -14.34 -17.69
N ALA A 400 9.00 -13.98 -18.08
CA ALA A 400 10.14 -14.88 -17.92
C ALA A 400 10.50 -14.99 -16.44
N HIS A 401 10.25 -16.16 -15.84
CA HIS A 401 10.57 -16.42 -14.44
C HIS A 401 12.00 -16.93 -14.29
N THR A 402 12.76 -16.33 -13.39
CA THR A 402 14.09 -16.83 -13.02
C THR A 402 13.93 -17.90 -11.95
N LEU A 403 14.15 -19.17 -12.30
CA LEU A 403 14.00 -20.30 -11.39
C LEU A 403 15.36 -20.65 -10.74
N PRO A 404 15.40 -20.94 -9.42
CA PRO A 404 16.59 -21.49 -8.78
C PRO A 404 16.99 -22.85 -9.38
N LYS A 405 18.25 -23.26 -9.22
CA LYS A 405 18.70 -24.58 -9.68
C LYS A 405 17.89 -25.71 -9.04
N GLY A 406 17.48 -26.67 -9.87
CA GLY A 406 16.74 -27.87 -9.46
C GLY A 406 15.45 -28.07 -10.25
N ILE A 407 14.65 -29.05 -9.83
CA ILE A 407 13.33 -29.33 -10.40
C ILE A 407 12.31 -28.35 -9.79
N TRP A 408 11.52 -27.72 -10.65
CA TRP A 408 10.41 -26.85 -10.27
C TRP A 408 9.22 -27.15 -11.17
N LEU A 409 8.17 -27.75 -10.62
CA LEU A 409 7.01 -28.20 -11.38
C LEU A 409 5.87 -27.19 -11.22
N PRO A 410 5.37 -26.58 -12.32
CA PRO A 410 4.23 -25.66 -12.24
C PRO A 410 2.95 -26.43 -11.91
N PHE A 411 2.04 -25.79 -11.18
CA PHE A 411 0.69 -26.31 -10.91
C PHE A 411 -0.29 -25.17 -10.59
N ASP A 412 -1.59 -25.49 -10.61
CA ASP A 412 -2.66 -24.61 -10.13
C ASP A 412 -3.77 -25.44 -9.44
N PHE A 413 -4.82 -24.79 -8.92
CA PHE A 413 -5.95 -25.45 -8.29
C PHE A 413 -7.19 -25.52 -9.20
N GLY A 414 -6.98 -25.57 -10.52
CA GLY A 414 -8.02 -25.38 -11.54
C GLY A 414 -8.43 -23.91 -11.72
N ASP A 415 -7.56 -22.99 -11.30
CA ASP A 415 -7.86 -21.56 -11.16
C ASP A 415 -6.86 -20.66 -11.89
N SER A 416 -6.14 -21.19 -12.88
CA SER A 416 -5.22 -20.40 -13.71
C SER A 416 -5.88 -19.15 -14.27
N HIS A 417 -5.20 -18.01 -14.09
CA HIS A 417 -5.66 -16.70 -14.51
C HIS A 417 -4.46 -15.75 -14.76
N PRO A 418 -4.48 -14.87 -15.77
CA PRO A 418 -3.38 -13.93 -16.05
C PRO A 418 -2.97 -13.05 -14.88
N ASP A 419 -3.95 -12.64 -14.07
CA ASP A 419 -3.76 -11.77 -12.89
C ASP A 419 -3.45 -12.49 -11.58
N LEU A 420 -3.34 -13.81 -11.59
CA LEU A 420 -2.91 -14.58 -10.43
C LEU A 420 -1.44 -15.02 -10.58
N PRO A 421 -0.69 -15.15 -9.47
CA PRO A 421 0.67 -15.66 -9.52
C PRO A 421 0.75 -17.08 -10.09
N VAL A 422 1.85 -17.37 -10.80
CA VAL A 422 2.20 -18.74 -11.20
C VAL A 422 2.86 -19.42 -10.01
N LEU A 423 2.45 -20.66 -9.73
CA LEU A 423 2.97 -21.45 -8.62
C LEU A 423 3.86 -22.57 -9.15
N TYR A 424 5.03 -22.74 -8.53
CA TYR A 424 5.93 -23.87 -8.77
C TYR A 424 6.21 -24.60 -7.46
N LEU A 425 6.08 -25.92 -7.47
CA LEU A 425 6.50 -26.76 -6.36
C LEU A 425 7.93 -27.28 -6.62
N ARG A 426 8.81 -27.08 -5.66
CA ARG A 426 10.18 -27.61 -5.71
C ARG A 426 10.17 -29.14 -5.74
N GLY A 427 10.94 -29.76 -6.62
CA GLY A 427 11.18 -31.21 -6.60
C GLY A 427 11.79 -31.64 -5.26
N GLY A 428 11.30 -32.74 -4.71
CA GLY A 428 11.61 -33.19 -3.36
C GLY A 428 10.60 -32.75 -2.30
N ALA A 429 9.51 -32.06 -2.67
CA ALA A 429 8.57 -31.48 -1.71
C ALA A 429 7.17 -32.12 -1.76
N ILE A 430 6.55 -32.22 -0.59
CA ILE A 430 5.13 -32.51 -0.39
C ILE A 430 4.49 -31.26 0.22
N LEU A 431 3.45 -30.74 -0.42
CA LEU A 431 2.69 -29.56 -0.01
C LEU A 431 1.30 -29.97 0.50
N PRO A 432 1.02 -29.89 1.81
CA PRO A 432 -0.31 -30.10 2.36
C PRO A 432 -1.22 -28.90 2.07
N VAL A 433 -2.41 -29.16 1.52
CA VAL A 433 -3.41 -28.15 1.19
C VAL A 433 -4.81 -28.60 1.64
N GLY A 434 -5.58 -27.66 2.19
CA GLY A 434 -6.92 -27.91 2.73
C GLY A 434 -8.03 -27.58 1.74
N LEU A 435 -9.26 -27.62 2.25
CA LEU A 435 -10.45 -27.25 1.51
C LEU A 435 -10.53 -25.72 1.26
N PRO A 436 -11.19 -25.30 0.16
CA PRO A 436 -11.54 -23.91 -0.06
C PRO A 436 -12.69 -23.48 0.88
N ILE A 437 -12.35 -22.96 2.06
CA ILE A 437 -13.30 -22.49 3.07
C ILE A 437 -13.49 -20.95 3.01
N LYS A 438 -14.59 -20.45 3.59
CA LYS A 438 -14.97 -19.02 3.63
C LYS A 438 -14.36 -18.25 4.80
N TYR A 439 -13.99 -18.94 5.87
CA TYR A 439 -13.27 -18.40 7.02
C TYR A 439 -12.60 -19.55 7.77
N VAL A 440 -11.56 -19.30 8.57
CA VAL A 440 -10.75 -20.35 9.20
C VAL A 440 -11.57 -21.28 10.08
N GLY A 441 -12.56 -20.75 10.79
CA GLY A 441 -13.42 -21.50 11.71
C GLY A 441 -14.42 -22.46 11.04
N GLU A 442 -14.55 -22.45 9.70
CA GLU A 442 -15.37 -23.44 8.98
C GLU A 442 -14.68 -24.80 8.90
N ALA A 443 -13.34 -24.83 8.97
CA ALA A 443 -12.57 -26.06 8.87
C ALA A 443 -12.74 -26.97 10.09
N ASN A 444 -12.90 -28.27 9.83
CA ASN A 444 -12.92 -29.32 10.83
C ASN A 444 -11.69 -30.21 10.70
N LEU A 445 -11.33 -30.91 11.78
CA LEU A 445 -10.19 -31.83 11.79
C LEU A 445 -10.39 -33.04 10.87
N ASP A 446 -11.65 -33.41 10.63
CA ASP A 446 -12.05 -34.55 9.80
C ASP A 446 -12.19 -34.18 8.32
N ASP A 447 -12.01 -32.91 7.98
CA ASP A 447 -12.10 -32.43 6.59
C ASP A 447 -10.99 -33.05 5.72
N ASP A 448 -11.31 -33.27 4.46
CA ASP A 448 -10.39 -33.82 3.48
C ASP A 448 -9.11 -32.97 3.36
N LEU A 449 -7.97 -33.66 3.38
CA LEU A 449 -6.66 -33.06 3.13
C LEU A 449 -6.16 -33.49 1.76
N SER A 450 -5.48 -32.59 1.04
CA SER A 450 -4.75 -32.94 -0.18
C SER A 450 -3.25 -32.78 0.01
N LEU A 451 -2.46 -33.73 -0.52
CA LEU A 451 -1.01 -33.63 -0.62
C LEU A 451 -0.62 -33.47 -2.08
N ILE A 452 0.02 -32.35 -2.43
CA ILE A 452 0.61 -32.13 -3.75
C ILE A 452 2.09 -32.51 -3.67
N ILE A 453 2.53 -33.43 -4.51
CA ILE A 453 3.85 -34.08 -4.43
C ILE A 453 4.64 -33.77 -5.70
N ALA A 454 5.82 -33.19 -5.55
CA ALA A 454 6.82 -33.08 -6.60
C ALA A 454 8.03 -33.94 -6.23
N LEU A 455 8.26 -35.04 -6.96
CA LEU A 455 9.43 -35.88 -6.73
C LEU A 455 10.72 -35.19 -7.20
N ASP A 456 11.82 -35.45 -6.49
CA ASP A 456 13.16 -35.04 -6.91
C ASP A 456 13.75 -35.98 -7.98
N GLU A 457 14.99 -35.71 -8.38
CA GLU A 457 15.77 -36.52 -9.31
C GLU A 457 16.02 -37.97 -8.85
N ASN A 458 15.87 -38.24 -7.55
CA ASN A 458 16.00 -39.58 -6.95
C ASN A 458 14.64 -40.24 -6.69
N GLY A 459 13.54 -39.63 -7.15
CA GLY A 459 12.19 -40.14 -6.95
C GLY A 459 11.68 -40.00 -5.52
N LYS A 460 12.18 -39.02 -4.74
CA LYS A 460 11.80 -38.81 -3.34
C LYS A 460 11.13 -37.46 -3.13
N ALA A 461 10.29 -37.36 -2.11
CA ALA A 461 9.78 -36.08 -1.61
C ALA A 461 9.47 -36.13 -0.10
N GLU A 462 9.57 -34.98 0.56
CA GLU A 462 9.24 -34.80 1.98
C GLU A 462 8.34 -33.57 2.21
N GLY A 463 7.50 -33.62 3.23
CA GLY A 463 6.70 -32.48 3.64
C GLY A 463 6.29 -32.55 5.10
N THR A 464 5.86 -31.43 5.63
CA THR A 464 5.46 -31.29 7.03
C THR A 464 4.12 -30.58 7.15
N LEU A 465 3.34 -30.98 8.16
CA LEU A 465 2.07 -30.37 8.49
C LEU A 465 1.97 -30.22 10.01
N PHE A 466 1.83 -28.98 10.48
CA PHE A 466 1.55 -28.64 11.88
C PHE A 466 0.06 -28.34 12.09
N GLU A 467 -0.54 -29.01 13.07
CA GLU A 467 -1.93 -28.85 13.46
C GLU A 467 -2.06 -28.72 14.98
N ASP A 468 -2.90 -27.80 15.43
CA ASP A 468 -3.28 -27.62 16.84
C ASP A 468 -4.71 -27.03 16.89
N ALA A 469 -5.12 -26.50 18.06
CA ALA A 469 -6.43 -25.90 18.26
C ALA A 469 -6.67 -24.62 17.43
N GLY A 470 -5.63 -24.07 16.79
CA GLY A 470 -5.68 -22.83 16.03
C GLY A 470 -5.65 -21.56 16.89
N ASP A 471 -6.01 -21.64 18.17
CA ASP A 471 -5.87 -20.55 19.14
C ASP A 471 -5.57 -21.14 20.53
N GLY A 472 -5.07 -20.31 21.45
CA GLY A 472 -4.68 -20.71 22.79
C GLY A 472 -3.32 -21.42 22.86
N TYR A 473 -2.95 -21.87 24.05
CA TYR A 473 -1.56 -22.24 24.38
C TYR A 473 -1.33 -23.74 24.61
N GLU A 474 -2.33 -24.60 24.38
CA GLU A 474 -2.19 -26.04 24.65
C GLU A 474 -1.08 -26.71 23.81
N PHE A 475 -0.76 -26.16 22.64
CA PHE A 475 0.37 -26.62 21.82
C PHE A 475 1.72 -26.54 22.56
N THR A 476 1.89 -25.58 23.48
CA THR A 476 3.10 -25.46 24.30
C THR A 476 3.25 -26.59 25.31
N GLN A 477 2.15 -27.28 25.62
CA GLN A 477 2.10 -28.45 26.52
C GLN A 477 2.16 -29.77 25.74
N GLY A 478 2.40 -29.71 24.43
CA GLY A 478 2.43 -30.87 23.56
C GLY A 478 1.09 -31.21 22.90
N ASN A 479 0.00 -30.48 23.16
CA ASN A 479 -1.27 -30.71 22.46
C ASN A 479 -1.22 -30.07 21.06
N TYR A 480 -0.50 -30.73 20.16
CA TYR A 480 -0.42 -30.47 18.73
C TYR A 480 -0.13 -31.79 18.00
N LEU A 481 -0.24 -31.78 16.67
CA LEU A 481 0.20 -32.85 15.78
C LEU A 481 1.13 -32.26 14.72
N LEU A 482 2.39 -32.68 14.73
CA LEU A 482 3.34 -32.38 13.66
C LEU A 482 3.60 -33.65 12.86
N THR A 483 3.16 -33.66 11.60
CA THR A 483 3.23 -34.83 10.71
C THR A 483 4.35 -34.66 9.70
N TYR A 484 5.20 -35.67 9.56
CA TYR A 484 6.22 -35.75 8.51
C TYR A 484 5.80 -36.76 7.45
N TYR A 485 5.44 -36.27 6.27
CA TYR A 485 5.11 -37.10 5.12
C TYR A 485 6.37 -37.36 4.28
N VAL A 486 6.48 -38.57 3.76
CA VAL A 486 7.50 -38.97 2.78
C VAL A 486 6.85 -39.67 1.60
N ALA A 487 7.39 -39.44 0.41
CA ALA A 487 7.03 -40.14 -0.82
C ALA A 487 8.29 -40.71 -1.45
N GLU A 488 8.28 -41.98 -1.84
CA GLU A 488 9.39 -42.64 -2.53
C GLU A 488 8.90 -43.45 -3.71
N LEU A 489 9.50 -43.22 -4.88
CA LEU A 489 9.29 -43.99 -6.09
C LEU A 489 10.18 -45.23 -6.09
N GLN A 490 9.56 -46.40 -6.20
CA GLN A 490 10.26 -47.67 -6.41
C GLN A 490 9.66 -48.37 -7.63
N SER A 491 10.51 -48.64 -8.63
CA SER A 491 10.09 -49.12 -9.95
C SER A 491 9.06 -48.18 -10.61
N MET A 492 7.77 -48.47 -10.51
CA MET A 492 6.67 -47.64 -11.04
C MET A 492 5.64 -47.28 -9.97
N VAL A 493 5.93 -47.46 -8.69
CA VAL A 493 4.99 -47.19 -7.60
C VAL A 493 5.57 -46.11 -6.69
N VAL A 494 4.84 -45.01 -6.52
CA VAL A 494 5.10 -44.01 -5.48
C VAL A 494 4.40 -44.46 -4.21
N THR A 495 5.17 -44.68 -3.15
CA THR A 495 4.65 -44.98 -1.82
C THR A 495 4.68 -43.73 -0.98
N VAL A 496 3.52 -43.29 -0.50
CA VAL A 496 3.35 -42.14 0.39
C VAL A 496 3.02 -42.65 1.79
N LYS A 497 3.77 -42.21 2.79
CA LYS A 497 3.56 -42.61 4.18
C LYS A 497 4.02 -41.55 5.15
N ILE A 498 3.67 -41.73 6.42
CA ILE A 498 4.17 -40.91 7.51
C ILE A 498 5.47 -41.52 8.02
N SER A 499 6.56 -40.75 7.98
CA SER A 499 7.85 -41.18 8.53
C SER A 499 7.92 -40.96 10.04
N LYS A 500 7.29 -39.89 10.53
CA LYS A 500 7.30 -39.49 11.93
C LYS A 500 6.05 -38.65 12.25
N SER A 501 5.59 -38.74 13.50
CA SER A 501 4.65 -37.78 14.08
C SER A 501 5.17 -37.31 15.44
N GLU A 502 4.91 -36.05 15.78
CA GLU A 502 5.24 -35.46 17.08
C GLU A 502 4.00 -34.78 17.69
N GLY A 503 4.03 -34.59 19.01
CA GLY A 503 2.91 -34.07 19.78
C GLY A 503 1.94 -35.15 20.26
N LEU A 504 0.98 -34.73 21.09
CA LEU A 504 0.01 -35.59 21.78
C LEU A 504 -1.37 -35.58 21.10
N TRP A 505 -1.59 -34.69 20.14
CA TRP A 505 -2.88 -34.55 19.47
C TRP A 505 -3.16 -35.77 18.59
N LYS A 506 -4.37 -36.32 18.72
CA LYS A 506 -4.76 -37.53 17.98
C LYS A 506 -5.08 -37.19 16.52
N ARG A 507 -4.43 -37.89 15.60
CA ARG A 507 -4.73 -37.81 14.17
C ARG A 507 -6.18 -38.24 13.89
N SER A 508 -6.89 -37.44 13.11
CA SER A 508 -8.19 -37.83 12.56
C SER A 508 -8.06 -38.81 11.39
N LYS A 509 -9.02 -39.72 11.26
CA LYS A 509 -9.19 -40.56 10.07
C LYS A 509 -9.99 -39.80 9.00
N ARG A 510 -9.33 -38.84 8.36
CA ARG A 510 -9.88 -38.06 7.23
C ARG A 510 -9.47 -38.63 5.88
N ASN A 511 -10.20 -38.29 4.82
CA ASN A 511 -9.77 -38.64 3.47
C ASN A 511 -8.52 -37.85 3.09
N LEU A 512 -7.61 -38.53 2.41
CA LEU A 512 -6.37 -37.96 1.90
C LEU A 512 -6.35 -38.09 0.38
N LYS A 513 -6.33 -36.95 -0.33
CA LYS A 513 -6.16 -36.90 -1.77
C LYS A 513 -4.69 -36.66 -2.12
N ILE A 514 -4.05 -37.66 -2.72
CA ILE A 514 -2.67 -37.55 -3.19
C ILE A 514 -2.67 -37.04 -4.63
N ASN A 515 -1.89 -36.01 -4.93
CA ASN A 515 -1.68 -35.51 -6.28
C ASN A 515 -0.19 -35.50 -6.59
N VAL A 516 0.29 -36.38 -7.46
CA VAL A 516 1.70 -36.43 -7.87
C VAL A 516 1.87 -35.64 -9.16
N LEU A 517 2.70 -34.60 -9.14
CA LEU A 517 3.02 -33.75 -10.29
C LEU A 517 3.91 -34.50 -11.29
N LEU A 518 3.54 -34.41 -12.57
CA LEU A 518 4.26 -35.04 -13.68
C LEU A 518 5.06 -34.03 -14.53
N GLY A 519 4.69 -32.75 -14.48
CA GLY A 519 5.21 -31.68 -15.35
C GLY A 519 4.11 -30.96 -16.12
N GLY A 520 4.37 -29.73 -16.60
CA GLY A 520 3.40 -28.94 -17.39
C GLY A 520 2.02 -28.74 -16.74
N GLY A 521 1.94 -28.74 -15.39
CA GLY A 521 0.68 -28.69 -14.64
C GLY A 521 -0.06 -30.02 -14.50
N ALA A 522 0.37 -31.08 -15.21
CA ALA A 522 -0.27 -32.39 -15.15
C ALA A 522 -0.01 -33.07 -13.81
N MET A 523 -1.05 -33.74 -13.30
CA MET A 523 -0.98 -34.53 -12.07
C MET A 523 -1.76 -35.84 -12.22
N ILE A 524 -1.30 -36.88 -11.53
CA ILE A 524 -2.11 -38.07 -11.25
C ILE A 524 -2.63 -37.98 -9.83
N SER A 525 -3.88 -38.39 -9.63
CA SER A 525 -4.53 -38.34 -8.32
C SER A 525 -4.89 -39.73 -7.81
N SER A 526 -4.74 -39.95 -6.51
CA SER A 526 -5.25 -41.12 -5.79
C SER A 526 -5.93 -40.67 -4.50
N HIS A 527 -6.78 -41.52 -3.93
CA HIS A 527 -7.46 -41.27 -2.66
C HIS A 527 -7.07 -42.34 -1.65
N GLY A 528 -7.01 -41.95 -0.38
CA GLY A 528 -6.69 -42.83 0.73
C GLY A 528 -7.16 -42.23 2.05
N VAL A 529 -6.62 -42.74 3.16
CA VAL A 529 -6.93 -42.27 4.51
C VAL A 529 -5.65 -41.72 5.15
N ASP A 530 -5.74 -40.54 5.78
CA ASP A 530 -4.59 -39.95 6.49
C ASP A 530 -4.15 -40.88 7.63
N GLY A 531 -2.86 -41.20 7.69
CA GLY A 531 -2.32 -42.19 8.62
C GLY A 531 -1.88 -43.51 7.97
N GLU A 532 -2.43 -43.86 6.81
CA GLU A 532 -2.15 -45.13 6.13
C GLU A 532 -1.01 -45.01 5.09
N GLU A 533 -0.39 -46.14 4.75
CA GLU A 533 0.55 -46.21 3.63
C GLU A 533 -0.22 -46.31 2.31
N LEU A 534 0.04 -45.38 1.39
CA LEU A 534 -0.67 -45.26 0.12
C LEU A 534 0.27 -45.55 -1.04
N HIS A 535 -0.20 -46.34 -2.01
CA HIS A 535 0.55 -46.69 -3.20
C HIS A 535 -0.11 -46.10 -4.44
N ILE A 536 0.67 -45.42 -5.27
CA ILE A 536 0.23 -44.78 -6.50
C ILE A 536 1.07 -45.34 -7.64
N THR A 537 0.43 -46.03 -8.57
CA THR A 537 1.10 -46.53 -9.79
C THR A 537 1.32 -45.37 -10.76
N MET A 538 2.57 -45.13 -11.12
CA MET A 538 2.97 -44.16 -12.11
C MET A 538 2.62 -44.66 -13.53
N PRO A 539 2.08 -43.79 -14.40
CA PRO A 539 1.85 -44.13 -15.80
C PRO A 539 3.16 -44.36 -16.56
N SER A 540 3.08 -44.98 -17.74
CA SER A 540 4.25 -45.13 -18.63
C SER A 540 4.76 -43.77 -19.10
N GLU A 541 6.04 -43.67 -19.50
CA GLU A 541 6.62 -42.41 -20.01
C GLU A 541 5.84 -41.81 -21.19
N SER A 542 5.32 -42.68 -22.08
CA SER A 542 4.47 -42.28 -23.20
C SER A 542 3.14 -41.66 -22.75
N GLU A 543 2.56 -42.18 -21.67
CA GLU A 543 1.33 -41.67 -21.10
C GLU A 543 1.57 -40.38 -20.31
N VAL A 544 2.67 -40.30 -19.55
CA VAL A 544 3.14 -39.05 -18.90
C VAL A 544 3.25 -37.93 -19.94
N SER A 545 3.95 -38.18 -21.04
CA SER A 545 4.14 -37.18 -22.11
C SER A 545 2.81 -36.71 -22.70
N ARG A 546 1.85 -37.64 -22.88
CA ARG A 546 0.49 -37.32 -23.34
C ARG A 546 -0.28 -36.48 -22.32
N LEU A 547 -0.18 -36.80 -21.03
CA LEU A 547 -0.86 -36.06 -19.95
C LEU A 547 -0.32 -34.63 -19.84
N ILE A 548 1.01 -34.46 -19.91
CA ILE A 548 1.67 -33.15 -19.92
C ILE A 548 1.17 -32.31 -21.10
N ALA A 549 1.26 -32.83 -22.32
CA ALA A 549 0.79 -32.12 -23.51
C ALA A 549 -0.71 -31.77 -23.41
N THR A 550 -1.53 -32.67 -22.86
CA THR A 550 -2.96 -32.42 -22.65
C THR A 550 -3.20 -31.29 -21.67
N SER A 551 -2.47 -31.29 -20.54
CA SER A 551 -2.54 -30.25 -19.51
C SER A 551 -2.12 -28.88 -20.05
N GLU A 552 -1.01 -28.81 -20.78
CA GLU A 552 -0.53 -27.56 -21.37
C GLU A 552 -1.52 -26.98 -22.38
N ILE A 553 -2.11 -27.84 -23.24
CA ILE A 553 -3.16 -27.43 -24.18
C ILE A 553 -4.41 -26.94 -23.43
N ALA A 554 -4.83 -27.65 -22.37
CA ALA A 554 -5.99 -27.26 -21.58
C ALA A 554 -5.78 -25.91 -20.88
N ASN A 555 -4.61 -25.71 -20.27
CA ASN A 555 -4.25 -24.46 -19.62
C ASN A 555 -4.18 -23.30 -20.62
N LYS A 556 -3.56 -23.51 -21.80
CA LYS A 556 -3.52 -22.51 -22.86
C LYS A 556 -4.93 -22.11 -23.31
N LYS A 557 -5.82 -23.09 -23.55
CA LYS A 557 -7.22 -22.83 -23.90
C LYS A 557 -7.96 -22.09 -22.79
N GLN A 558 -7.73 -22.45 -21.53
CA GLN A 558 -8.34 -21.76 -20.39
C GLN A 558 -7.91 -20.29 -20.35
N LEU A 559 -6.62 -20.00 -20.51
CA LEU A 559 -6.09 -18.63 -20.54
C LEU A 559 -6.64 -17.82 -21.73
N GLU A 560 -6.80 -18.43 -22.91
CA GLU A 560 -7.38 -17.80 -24.10
C GLU A 560 -8.89 -17.47 -23.94
N MET A 561 -9.62 -18.21 -23.10
CA MET A 561 -11.05 -17.97 -22.83
C MET A 561 -11.31 -16.94 -21.71
N ILE A 562 -10.28 -16.57 -20.95
CA ILE A 562 -10.44 -15.64 -19.82
C ILE A 562 -10.65 -14.22 -20.35
N ARG A 563 -11.68 -13.56 -19.81
CA ARG A 563 -11.88 -12.13 -20.03
C ARG A 563 -10.88 -11.36 -19.15
N PRO A 564 -10.08 -10.44 -19.72
CA PRO A 564 -9.13 -9.67 -18.94
C PRO A 564 -9.88 -8.70 -18.02
N ILE A 565 -9.31 -8.42 -16.85
CA ILE A 565 -9.79 -7.32 -16.01
C ILE A 565 -9.55 -6.00 -16.76
N PRO A 566 -10.55 -5.11 -16.87
CA PRO A 566 -10.38 -3.85 -17.57
C PRO A 566 -9.37 -2.93 -16.85
N ASP A 567 -8.59 -2.18 -17.64
CA ASP A 567 -7.61 -1.21 -17.12
C ASP A 567 -8.27 0.03 -16.49
N LYS A 568 -9.55 0.29 -16.78
CA LYS A 568 -10.34 1.41 -16.25
C LYS A 568 -11.63 0.88 -15.63
N HIS A 569 -12.14 1.61 -14.64
CA HIS A 569 -13.49 1.39 -14.14
C HIS A 569 -14.48 1.50 -15.31
N ALA A 570 -15.34 0.50 -15.46
CA ALA A 570 -16.51 0.66 -16.33
C ALA A 570 -17.40 1.71 -15.65
N PRO A 571 -17.81 2.79 -16.35
CA PRO A 571 -18.69 3.77 -15.74
C PRO A 571 -19.98 3.08 -15.32
N SER A 572 -20.27 3.10 -14.02
CA SER A 572 -21.61 2.80 -13.53
C SER A 572 -22.53 3.83 -14.16
N GLY A 573 -23.41 3.38 -15.06
CA GLY A 573 -24.21 4.26 -15.90
C GLY A 573 -25.00 5.28 -15.08
N HIS A 574 -24.57 6.52 -15.13
CA HIS A 574 -25.40 7.72 -15.02
C HIS A 574 -24.88 8.76 -16.02
N GLU A 575 -25.80 9.34 -16.79
CA GLU A 575 -25.52 10.32 -17.84
C GLU A 575 -24.92 11.61 -17.26
N GLY A 576 -23.79 12.04 -17.82
CA GLY A 576 -23.08 13.26 -17.46
C GLY A 576 -21.57 13.09 -17.57
N ALA A 577 -21.07 12.90 -18.81
CA ALA A 577 -19.67 12.75 -19.21
C ALA A 577 -18.61 12.84 -18.08
N GLU A 578 -18.31 11.71 -17.42
CA GLU A 578 -17.13 11.59 -16.56
C GLU A 578 -15.87 11.68 -17.41
N LEU A 579 -15.01 12.66 -17.09
CA LEU A 579 -13.75 12.89 -17.78
C LEU A 579 -12.76 11.76 -17.45
N SER A 580 -12.22 11.11 -18.48
CA SER A 580 -11.14 10.12 -18.35
C SER A 580 -9.98 10.67 -17.50
N LYS A 581 -9.74 10.07 -16.33
CA LYS A 581 -8.62 10.37 -15.42
C LYS A 581 -7.26 9.83 -15.92
N THR A 582 -6.95 9.96 -17.21
CA THR A 582 -5.68 9.51 -17.81
C THR A 582 -4.95 10.70 -18.42
N PRO A 583 -3.66 10.94 -18.10
CA PRO A 583 -2.92 12.05 -18.70
C PRO A 583 -2.91 11.90 -20.23
N ILE A 584 -2.89 13.03 -20.92
CA ILE A 584 -2.74 13.07 -22.38
C ILE A 584 -1.36 13.57 -22.72
N ASP A 585 -0.76 12.89 -23.69
CA ASP A 585 0.47 13.34 -24.33
C ASP A 585 0.07 14.36 -25.40
N LEU A 586 0.58 15.59 -25.32
CA LEU A 586 0.57 16.56 -26.40
C LEU A 586 1.96 16.58 -27.03
N LYS A 587 2.06 16.18 -28.29
CA LYS A 587 3.32 16.05 -29.01
C LYS A 587 3.23 16.74 -30.36
N SER A 588 3.97 17.83 -30.51
CA SER A 588 4.16 18.51 -31.79
C SER A 588 5.49 19.29 -31.77
N GLY A 589 6.08 19.51 -32.94
CA GLY A 589 7.37 20.20 -33.08
C GLY A 589 8.48 19.62 -32.18
N ASP A 590 9.16 20.51 -31.45
CA ASP A 590 10.29 20.17 -30.57
C ASP A 590 9.86 19.74 -29.15
N TRP A 591 8.55 19.59 -28.89
CA TRP A 591 8.02 19.41 -27.55
C TRP A 591 7.16 18.15 -27.38
N LEU A 592 7.30 17.55 -26.19
CA LEU A 592 6.41 16.53 -25.67
C LEU A 592 5.95 16.93 -24.26
N LEU A 593 4.65 17.14 -24.12
CA LEU A 593 4.00 17.52 -22.86
C LEU A 593 3.10 16.39 -22.38
N LYS A 594 3.08 16.16 -21.06
CA LYS A 594 2.07 15.30 -20.42
C LYS A 594 1.12 16.14 -19.60
N VAL A 595 -0.14 16.21 -20.02
CA VAL A 595 -1.16 17.08 -19.43
C VAL A 595 -2.22 16.25 -18.72
N VAL A 596 -2.73 16.74 -17.58
CA VAL A 596 -3.71 16.07 -16.72
C VAL A 596 -5.01 16.87 -16.72
N PRO A 597 -5.96 16.60 -17.63
CA PRO A 597 -7.08 17.52 -17.86
C PRO A 597 -8.09 17.60 -16.72
N TRP A 598 -8.26 16.53 -15.94
CA TRP A 598 -9.27 16.47 -14.89
C TRP A 598 -8.90 17.22 -13.61
N ILE A 599 -7.66 17.73 -13.52
CA ILE A 599 -7.18 18.61 -12.44
C ILE A 599 -6.83 19.99 -13.00
N GLY A 600 -7.69 20.53 -13.86
CA GLY A 600 -7.50 21.87 -14.44
C GLY A 600 -6.39 21.96 -15.49
N GLY A 601 -5.88 20.83 -16.01
CA GLY A 601 -4.87 20.83 -17.07
C GLY A 601 -3.44 20.98 -16.59
N ARG A 602 -3.11 20.43 -15.42
CA ARG A 602 -1.73 20.39 -14.90
C ARG A 602 -0.78 19.75 -15.92
N ILE A 603 0.42 20.31 -16.08
CA ILE A 603 1.48 19.72 -16.92
C ILE A 603 2.43 18.95 -15.98
N MET A 604 2.50 17.63 -16.17
CA MET A 604 3.34 16.71 -15.39
C MET A 604 4.76 16.61 -15.93
N SER A 605 4.93 16.80 -17.24
CA SER A 605 6.26 16.84 -17.82
C SER A 605 6.32 17.72 -19.05
N MET A 606 7.45 18.41 -19.22
CA MET A 606 7.80 19.17 -20.41
C MET A 606 9.16 18.70 -20.89
N THR A 607 9.20 18.04 -22.05
CA THR A 607 10.42 17.50 -22.65
C THR A 607 10.70 18.20 -23.96
N HIS A 608 11.90 18.77 -24.08
CA HIS A 608 12.41 19.32 -25.33
C HIS A 608 13.14 18.22 -26.10
N LEU A 609 12.52 17.74 -27.18
CA LEU A 609 12.93 16.55 -27.94
C LEU A 609 14.31 16.68 -28.58
N PRO A 610 14.72 17.82 -29.19
CA PRO A 610 16.04 17.93 -29.83
C PRO A 610 17.22 17.83 -28.87
N SER A 611 17.06 18.29 -27.63
CA SER A 611 18.12 18.26 -26.61
C SER A 611 17.96 17.11 -25.60
N ASP A 612 16.91 16.30 -25.74
CA ASP A 612 16.48 15.27 -24.77
C ASP A 612 16.42 15.80 -23.33
N SER A 613 16.13 17.10 -23.18
CA SER A 613 16.16 17.78 -21.89
C SER A 613 14.76 17.83 -21.30
N GLN A 614 14.61 17.28 -20.11
CA GLN A 614 13.36 17.29 -19.37
C GLN A 614 13.41 18.41 -18.33
N TRP A 615 12.71 19.51 -18.61
CA TRP A 615 12.71 20.71 -17.77
C TRP A 615 11.72 20.62 -16.61
N LEU A 616 10.65 19.84 -16.79
CA LEU A 616 9.62 19.58 -15.78
C LEU A 616 9.37 18.07 -15.74
N HIS A 617 9.44 17.46 -14.56
CA HIS A 617 9.07 16.06 -14.34
C HIS A 617 8.51 15.87 -12.92
N ASN A 618 7.21 15.66 -12.80
CA ASN A 618 6.57 15.54 -11.50
C ASN A 618 5.42 14.52 -11.48
N SER A 619 5.00 14.15 -10.27
CA SER A 619 3.87 13.24 -10.03
C SER A 619 2.52 13.98 -10.11
N ILE A 620 1.42 13.22 -10.17
CA ILE A 620 0.05 13.80 -10.16
C ILE A 620 -0.25 14.52 -8.83
N GLU A 621 0.45 14.16 -7.75
CA GLU A 621 0.12 14.56 -6.38
C GLU A 621 1.09 15.59 -5.76
N LEU A 622 2.27 15.81 -6.35
CA LEU A 622 3.33 16.69 -5.81
C LEU A 622 4.01 17.48 -6.94
N ASN A 623 3.96 18.82 -6.83
CA ASN A 623 4.62 19.87 -7.64
C ASN A 623 4.54 19.72 -9.19
N GLY A 624 4.65 20.78 -9.98
CA GLY A 624 4.39 20.71 -11.43
C GLY A 624 4.19 22.06 -12.06
N TYR A 625 3.45 22.13 -13.18
CA TYR A 625 2.85 23.37 -13.65
C TYR A 625 1.41 23.45 -13.13
N GLU A 626 1.16 24.36 -12.21
CA GLU A 626 -0.14 24.57 -11.59
C GLU A 626 -0.60 26.03 -11.78
N GLU A 627 -1.91 26.27 -11.76
CA GLU A 627 -2.40 27.64 -11.65
C GLU A 627 -3.62 27.71 -10.71
N PHE A 628 -3.73 28.81 -9.97
CA PHE A 628 -4.72 29.00 -8.90
C PHE A 628 -5.38 30.38 -8.98
N SER A 629 -6.54 30.52 -8.35
CA SER A 629 -7.24 31.79 -8.11
C SER A 629 -7.09 32.28 -6.65
N GLY A 630 -6.11 33.17 -6.39
CA GLY A 630 -5.94 33.82 -5.07
C GLY A 630 -4.54 33.75 -4.46
N THR A 631 -4.41 34.14 -3.19
CA THR A 631 -3.13 34.16 -2.43
C THR A 631 -2.88 32.82 -1.75
N CYS A 632 -2.54 31.79 -2.54
CA CYS A 632 -2.26 30.46 -2.03
C CYS A 632 -0.75 30.14 -2.04
N SER A 633 -0.29 29.41 -1.02
CA SER A 633 1.05 28.84 -0.97
C SER A 633 1.14 27.54 -1.79
N ALA A 634 2.36 27.09 -2.10
CA ALA A 634 2.59 25.78 -2.72
C ALA A 634 1.82 24.66 -1.98
N GLY A 635 1.06 23.85 -2.72
CA GLY A 635 0.24 22.76 -2.16
C GLY A 635 -1.25 23.08 -1.91
N CYS A 636 -1.72 24.31 -2.15
CA CYS A 636 -3.15 24.58 -2.22
C CYS A 636 -3.82 23.82 -3.38
N ARG A 637 -5.05 23.34 -3.19
CA ARG A 637 -5.90 22.83 -4.27
C ARG A 637 -7.16 23.68 -4.33
N GLU A 638 -7.36 24.42 -5.42
CA GLU A 638 -8.70 24.92 -5.71
C GLU A 638 -9.54 23.80 -6.33
N GLU A 639 -10.78 23.64 -5.85
CA GLU A 639 -11.72 22.70 -6.46
C GLU A 639 -12.07 23.18 -7.87
N TYR A 640 -11.68 22.39 -8.86
CA TYR A 640 -11.90 22.68 -10.27
C TYR A 640 -12.88 21.65 -10.85
N VAL A 641 -14.12 22.08 -11.12
CA VAL A 641 -15.09 21.22 -11.81
C VAL A 641 -14.97 21.48 -13.31
N VAL A 642 -14.28 20.59 -14.02
CA VAL A 642 -14.12 20.70 -15.47
C VAL A 642 -15.49 20.58 -16.16
N LEU A 643 -15.91 21.63 -16.84
CA LEU A 643 -17.19 21.73 -17.53
C LEU A 643 -17.09 21.28 -18.99
N ARG A 644 -15.97 21.61 -19.65
CA ARG A 644 -15.74 21.29 -21.07
C ARG A 644 -14.26 21.05 -21.34
N ARG A 645 -14.01 20.11 -22.25
CA ARG A 645 -12.70 19.86 -22.85
C ARG A 645 -12.85 19.66 -24.35
N HIS A 646 -12.03 20.34 -25.14
CA HIS A 646 -11.92 20.12 -26.57
C HIS A 646 -10.47 19.77 -26.90
N LEU A 647 -10.25 18.61 -27.50
CA LEU A 647 -8.96 18.23 -28.09
C LEU A 647 -9.11 18.46 -29.60
N GLU A 648 -8.38 19.43 -30.14
CA GLU A 648 -8.30 19.60 -31.60
C GLU A 648 -7.09 18.83 -32.10
N GLN A 649 -7.37 17.89 -33.00
CA GLN A 649 -6.38 17.23 -33.85
C GLN A 649 -6.74 17.57 -35.29
N LEU A 650 -6.31 18.75 -35.75
CA LEU A 650 -6.46 19.21 -37.11
C LEU A 650 -5.08 19.14 -37.79
N GLY A 651 -4.78 18.00 -38.42
CA GLY A 651 -3.46 17.78 -39.02
C GLY A 651 -2.38 17.48 -37.98
N GLU A 652 -1.35 18.33 -37.89
CA GLU A 652 -0.19 18.20 -36.97
C GLU A 652 -0.24 19.15 -35.76
N GLU A 653 -1.35 19.88 -35.56
CA GLU A 653 -1.59 20.73 -34.40
C GLU A 653 -2.27 19.93 -33.28
N GLU A 654 -1.67 19.91 -32.08
CA GLU A 654 -2.27 19.34 -30.88
C GLU A 654 -2.48 20.44 -29.83
N SER A 655 -3.75 20.76 -29.57
CA SER A 655 -4.13 21.68 -28.52
C SER A 655 -5.16 21.07 -27.58
N ILE A 656 -5.14 21.52 -26.33
CA ILE A 656 -6.17 21.21 -25.36
C ILE A 656 -6.74 22.50 -24.79
N CYS A 657 -8.06 22.65 -24.93
CA CYS A 657 -8.82 23.72 -24.29
C CYS A 657 -9.65 23.13 -23.16
N MET A 658 -9.60 23.77 -21.99
CA MET A 658 -10.28 23.37 -20.77
C MET A 658 -11.03 24.56 -20.19
N GLU A 659 -12.25 24.30 -19.73
CA GLU A 659 -13.07 25.24 -18.98
C GLU A 659 -13.56 24.55 -17.72
N GLY A 660 -13.47 25.21 -16.57
CA GLY A 660 -13.98 24.69 -15.32
C GLY A 660 -14.50 25.76 -14.37
N ASP A 661 -15.40 25.32 -13.50
CA ASP A 661 -15.97 26.13 -12.43
C ASP A 661 -15.01 26.12 -11.22
N ILE A 662 -14.70 27.30 -10.70
CA ILE A 662 -13.83 27.53 -9.52
C ILE A 662 -14.62 28.14 -8.34
N GLY A 663 -15.95 28.00 -8.37
CA GLY A 663 -16.88 28.52 -7.37
C GLY A 663 -17.14 30.02 -7.51
N GLY A 664 -18.22 30.50 -6.88
CA GLY A 664 -18.55 31.93 -6.85
C GLY A 664 -18.94 32.53 -8.21
N HIS A 665 -19.52 31.71 -9.11
CA HIS A 665 -19.92 32.10 -10.47
C HIS A 665 -18.76 32.50 -11.40
N LEU A 666 -17.58 31.92 -11.18
CA LEU A 666 -16.38 32.16 -11.96
C LEU A 666 -16.01 30.92 -12.78
N LEU A 667 -15.57 31.17 -14.01
CA LEU A 667 -15.06 30.17 -14.93
C LEU A 667 -13.58 30.42 -15.16
N PHE A 668 -12.78 29.39 -14.92
CA PHE A 668 -11.39 29.34 -15.31
C PHE A 668 -11.28 28.67 -16.68
N GLN A 669 -10.48 29.25 -17.57
CA GLN A 669 -10.23 28.73 -18.90
C GLN A 669 -8.72 28.59 -19.10
N ARG A 670 -8.29 27.43 -19.60
CA ARG A 670 -6.89 27.18 -19.97
C ARG A 670 -6.81 26.57 -21.35
N GLN A 671 -5.93 27.12 -22.18
CA GLN A 671 -5.55 26.58 -23.47
C GLN A 671 -4.05 26.31 -23.47
N ILE A 672 -3.68 25.06 -23.74
CA ILE A 672 -2.28 24.64 -23.94
C ILE A 672 -2.15 24.21 -25.40
N SER A 673 -1.23 24.83 -26.13
CA SER A 673 -1.02 24.58 -27.56
C SER A 673 0.45 24.62 -27.93
N ILE A 674 0.82 23.78 -28.90
CA ILE A 674 2.11 23.86 -29.59
C ILE A 674 1.80 24.43 -30.99
N LEU A 675 2.30 25.63 -31.30
CA LEU A 675 1.89 26.38 -32.50
C LEU A 675 2.57 25.82 -33.76
N GLN A 676 1.82 25.65 -34.85
CA GLN A 676 2.35 25.14 -36.13
C GLN A 676 3.36 26.11 -36.80
N ASP A 677 3.13 27.43 -36.68
CA ASP A 677 3.97 28.46 -37.29
C ASP A 677 5.27 28.71 -36.48
N GLU A 678 5.34 28.21 -35.24
CA GLU A 678 6.49 28.29 -34.34
C GLU A 678 6.69 26.96 -33.58
N PRO A 679 7.19 25.90 -34.25
CA PRO A 679 7.25 24.54 -33.70
C PRO A 679 8.17 24.39 -32.47
N ASN A 680 8.91 25.44 -32.14
CA ASN A 680 9.85 25.47 -31.01
C ASN A 680 9.20 26.09 -29.75
N THR A 681 7.94 26.52 -29.84
CA THR A 681 7.26 27.29 -28.79
C THR A 681 6.04 26.54 -28.25
N VAL A 682 5.97 26.38 -26.92
CA VAL A 682 4.75 25.98 -26.20
C VAL A 682 4.03 27.23 -25.74
N GLN A 683 2.75 27.39 -26.06
CA GLN A 683 1.92 28.49 -25.57
C GLN A 683 0.90 27.99 -24.55
N ILE A 684 0.77 28.74 -23.45
CA ILE A 684 -0.27 28.52 -22.43
C ILE A 684 -1.01 29.85 -22.25
N VAL A 685 -2.34 29.79 -22.38
CA VAL A 685 -3.24 30.93 -22.20
C VAL A 685 -4.26 30.57 -21.14
N SER A 686 -4.25 31.33 -20.05
CA SER A 686 -5.10 31.08 -18.89
C SER A 686 -5.92 32.32 -18.58
N GLY A 687 -7.18 32.16 -18.17
CA GLY A 687 -8.07 33.28 -17.92
C GLY A 687 -9.23 32.96 -16.97
N ILE A 688 -9.70 33.98 -16.25
CA ILE A 688 -10.85 33.89 -15.34
C ILE A 688 -11.92 34.91 -15.75
N LYS A 689 -13.16 34.45 -15.89
CA LYS A 689 -14.33 35.28 -16.26
C LYS A 689 -15.58 34.90 -15.46
N ALA A 690 -16.59 35.76 -15.44
CA ALA A 690 -17.89 35.47 -14.80
C ALA A 690 -18.81 34.62 -15.71
N SER A 691 -19.62 33.72 -15.11
CA SER A 691 -20.45 32.73 -15.83
C SER A 691 -21.85 33.22 -16.27
N ILE A 692 -22.42 34.27 -15.66
CA ILE A 692 -23.81 34.74 -15.92
C ILE A 692 -23.83 36.12 -16.59
N THR A 693 -24.81 36.36 -17.47
CA THR A 693 -25.07 37.66 -18.11
C THR A 693 -26.40 38.26 -17.62
N VAL A 694 -26.49 38.85 -16.42
CA VAL A 694 -27.66 39.70 -16.06
C VAL A 694 -27.31 40.72 -14.96
N GLY A 695 -27.50 42.01 -15.27
CA GLY A 695 -27.90 43.05 -14.32
C GLY A 695 -26.89 43.52 -13.26
N SER A 696 -26.38 44.74 -13.48
CA SER A 696 -25.74 45.66 -12.51
C SER A 696 -25.72 45.24 -11.02
N GLU A 697 -24.51 45.23 -10.45
CA GLU A 697 -24.19 45.23 -9.01
C GLU A 697 -24.21 43.90 -8.25
N TRP A 698 -23.54 42.87 -8.78
CA TRP A 698 -22.81 41.96 -7.88
C TRP A 698 -21.39 41.69 -8.39
N PHE A 699 -20.39 42.27 -7.74
CA PHE A 699 -18.99 41.96 -8.02
C PHE A 699 -18.68 40.52 -7.60
N SER A 700 -17.96 39.78 -8.46
CA SER A 700 -17.36 38.50 -8.07
C SER A 700 -16.35 38.70 -6.94
N ARG A 701 -16.01 37.63 -6.20
CA ARG A 701 -14.90 37.66 -5.25
C ARG A 701 -13.62 38.14 -5.95
N SER A 702 -12.75 38.84 -5.23
CA SER A 702 -11.43 39.19 -5.77
C SER A 702 -10.67 37.90 -6.11
N VAL A 703 -10.06 37.85 -7.29
CA VAL A 703 -9.31 36.70 -7.79
C VAL A 703 -8.00 37.16 -8.44
N CYS A 704 -7.02 36.27 -8.49
CA CYS A 704 -5.71 36.49 -9.11
C CYS A 704 -5.28 35.20 -9.78
N ILE A 705 -4.78 35.24 -11.02
CA ILE A 705 -4.18 34.07 -11.67
C ILE A 705 -2.74 33.96 -11.18
N GLN A 706 -2.44 32.90 -10.44
CA GLN A 706 -1.07 32.53 -10.09
C GLN A 706 -0.64 31.38 -10.99
N VAL A 707 0.44 31.55 -11.75
CA VAL A 707 1.12 30.51 -12.54
C VAL A 707 2.30 30.00 -11.76
N HIS A 708 2.31 28.71 -11.41
CA HIS A 708 3.26 28.09 -10.51
C HIS A 708 3.97 26.89 -11.18
N PRO A 709 4.97 27.11 -12.04
CA PRO A 709 5.79 26.06 -12.61
C PRO A 709 6.96 25.72 -11.69
N SER A 710 7.19 24.43 -11.46
CA SER A 710 8.36 23.91 -10.74
C SER A 710 9.28 23.13 -11.69
N PHE A 711 10.46 23.68 -11.94
CA PHE A 711 11.45 23.14 -12.88
C PHE A 711 12.50 22.32 -12.14
N THR A 712 12.81 21.12 -12.64
CA THR A 712 13.82 20.23 -12.07
C THR A 712 15.21 20.65 -12.55
N LEU A 713 16.18 20.73 -11.63
CA LEU A 713 17.53 21.20 -11.91
C LEU A 713 18.52 20.02 -11.93
N VAL A 714 19.22 19.85 -13.05
CA VAL A 714 20.31 18.87 -13.16
C VAL A 714 21.59 19.40 -12.50
N HIS A 715 21.88 20.69 -12.67
CA HIS A 715 23.08 21.36 -12.17
C HIS A 715 22.70 22.60 -11.32
N PRO A 716 22.05 22.44 -10.15
CA PRO A 716 21.44 23.55 -9.40
C PRO A 716 22.41 24.70 -9.04
N THR A 717 23.71 24.41 -8.91
CA THR A 717 24.74 25.43 -8.63
C THR A 717 25.20 26.22 -9.85
N GLU A 718 24.95 25.71 -11.06
CA GLU A 718 25.33 26.33 -12.34
C GLU A 718 24.12 26.93 -13.09
N VAL A 719 22.98 27.01 -12.40
CA VAL A 719 21.73 27.53 -12.94
C VAL A 719 21.43 28.91 -12.39
N VAL A 720 21.02 29.82 -13.28
CA VAL A 720 20.59 31.18 -12.91
C VAL A 720 19.30 31.56 -13.62
N VAL A 721 18.48 32.40 -12.98
CA VAL A 721 17.33 33.06 -13.61
C VAL A 721 17.78 34.45 -14.06
N ALA A 722 17.76 34.71 -15.36
CA ALA A 722 18.22 35.97 -15.95
C ALA A 722 17.08 36.72 -16.66
N PHE A 723 17.05 38.04 -16.57
CA PHE A 723 16.05 38.88 -17.27
C PHE A 723 16.44 40.35 -17.33
N THR A 724 15.79 41.10 -18.22
CA THR A 724 15.81 42.57 -18.22
C THR A 724 14.57 43.09 -17.51
N ALA A 725 14.74 43.85 -16.44
CA ALA A 725 13.64 44.42 -15.69
C ALA A 725 12.95 45.57 -16.46
N VAL A 726 11.72 45.92 -16.07
CA VAL A 726 10.95 47.03 -16.67
C VAL A 726 11.68 48.37 -16.59
N ASN A 727 12.48 48.61 -15.53
CA ASN A 727 13.36 49.78 -15.42
C ASN A 727 14.62 49.74 -16.33
N GLY A 728 14.80 48.69 -17.13
CA GLY A 728 15.93 48.51 -18.04
C GLY A 728 17.19 47.90 -17.40
N SER A 729 17.17 47.52 -16.13
CA SER A 729 18.30 46.85 -15.48
C SER A 729 18.34 45.35 -15.82
N ASN A 730 19.52 44.81 -16.10
CA ASN A 730 19.70 43.37 -16.24
C ASN A 730 19.87 42.74 -14.86
N GLN A 731 19.13 41.68 -14.59
CA GLN A 731 19.12 40.95 -13.33
C GLN A 731 19.54 39.50 -13.56
N GLU A 732 20.28 38.96 -12.60
CA GLU A 732 20.66 37.54 -12.55
C GLU A 732 20.46 37.05 -11.11
N ILE A 733 19.60 36.05 -10.94
CA ILE A 733 19.23 35.46 -9.65
C ILE A 733 19.79 34.04 -9.62
N SER A 734 20.61 33.73 -8.63
CA SER A 734 21.16 32.41 -8.37
C SER A 734 20.63 31.84 -7.06
N LEU A 735 20.82 30.53 -6.85
CA LEU A 735 20.45 29.83 -5.61
C LEU A 735 20.95 30.52 -4.33
N GLN A 736 22.10 31.23 -4.39
CA GLN A 736 22.70 31.89 -3.23
C GLN A 736 21.93 33.14 -2.75
N LEU A 737 21.09 33.73 -3.62
CA LEU A 737 20.30 34.92 -3.30
C LEU A 737 18.98 34.59 -2.59
N GLY A 738 18.60 33.31 -2.52
CA GLY A 738 17.36 32.86 -1.87
C GLY A 738 16.09 33.26 -2.65
N ASP A 739 14.95 33.25 -1.95
CA ASP A 739 13.65 33.55 -2.54
C ASP A 739 13.47 35.04 -2.81
N ILE A 740 13.01 35.38 -4.02
CA ILE A 740 12.86 36.76 -4.45
C ILE A 740 11.45 37.00 -4.98
N THR A 741 10.83 38.08 -4.50
CA THR A 741 9.59 38.66 -5.05
C THR A 741 9.94 39.89 -5.88
N LEU A 742 9.46 39.95 -7.12
CA LEU A 742 9.66 41.05 -8.05
C LEU A 742 8.32 41.74 -8.32
N GLU A 743 8.23 43.03 -8.01
CA GLU A 743 7.04 43.87 -8.17
C GLU A 743 7.41 45.24 -8.79
N GLY A 744 6.44 45.94 -9.36
CA GLY A 744 6.67 47.24 -10.01
C GLY A 744 7.69 47.19 -11.15
N ASP A 745 8.62 48.15 -11.19
CA ASP A 745 9.60 48.29 -12.27
C ASP A 745 10.77 47.29 -12.18
N HIS A 746 10.83 46.48 -11.12
CA HIS A 746 11.87 45.44 -10.93
C HIS A 746 11.49 44.10 -11.56
N ARG A 747 10.26 43.96 -12.07
CA ARG A 747 9.78 42.75 -12.73
C ARG A 747 10.44 42.54 -14.09
N PRO A 748 10.53 41.29 -14.58
CA PRO A 748 10.92 41.02 -15.95
C PRO A 748 10.02 41.76 -16.94
N ASN A 749 10.62 42.38 -17.94
CA ASN A 749 9.92 43.12 -18.99
C ASN A 749 9.40 42.18 -20.08
N GLY A 750 8.51 41.27 -19.69
CA GLY A 750 7.86 40.30 -20.59
C GLY A 750 8.72 39.11 -21.00
N GLU A 751 9.95 38.99 -20.51
CA GLU A 751 10.81 37.83 -20.75
C GLU A 751 11.74 37.58 -19.56
N TRP A 752 11.85 36.32 -19.15
CA TRP A 752 12.90 35.82 -18.26
C TRP A 752 13.31 34.41 -18.69
N MET A 753 14.52 34.00 -18.31
CA MET A 753 15.07 32.71 -18.74
C MET A 753 15.77 31.97 -17.60
N LEU A 754 15.59 30.65 -17.57
CA LEU A 754 16.34 29.73 -16.73
C LEU A 754 17.54 29.22 -17.51
N VAL A 755 18.74 29.64 -17.12
CA VAL A 755 19.99 29.34 -17.83
C VAL A 755 20.72 28.23 -17.10
N ASP A 756 20.88 27.06 -17.74
CA ASP A 756 21.81 26.01 -17.29
C ASP A 756 23.14 26.18 -18.04
N ARG A 757 24.12 26.78 -17.36
CA ARG A 757 25.45 27.05 -17.93
C ARG A 757 26.24 25.78 -18.20
N CYS A 758 25.97 24.71 -17.46
CA CYS A 758 26.66 23.43 -17.63
C CYS A 758 26.11 22.68 -18.85
N ALA A 759 24.80 22.73 -19.08
CA ALA A 759 24.17 22.13 -20.24
C ALA A 759 24.31 22.98 -21.52
N GLY A 760 24.62 24.28 -21.39
CA GLY A 760 24.63 25.21 -22.52
C GLY A 760 23.22 25.45 -23.08
N LEU A 761 22.20 25.40 -22.23
CA LEU A 761 20.80 25.53 -22.60
C LEU A 761 20.10 26.58 -21.75
N SER A 762 19.06 27.18 -22.31
CA SER A 762 18.20 28.09 -21.58
C SER A 762 16.74 27.88 -21.93
N LEU A 763 15.91 27.74 -20.89
CA LEU A 763 14.46 27.75 -21.02
C LEU A 763 13.96 29.19 -20.86
N ILE A 764 13.47 29.76 -21.96
CA ILE A 764 12.95 31.12 -22.01
C ILE A 764 11.45 31.07 -21.76
N ASN A 765 10.97 31.93 -20.87
CA ASN A 765 9.54 32.18 -20.69
C ASN A 765 9.20 33.63 -21.07
N ARG A 766 8.35 33.79 -22.09
CA ARG A 766 7.84 35.10 -22.55
C ARG A 766 6.40 35.28 -22.12
N PHE A 767 6.01 36.47 -21.69
CA PHE A 767 4.66 36.79 -21.24
C PHE A 767 4.32 38.26 -21.50
N ASP A 768 3.04 38.62 -21.47
CA ASP A 768 2.62 40.02 -21.54
C ASP A 768 2.87 40.72 -20.18
N PRO A 769 3.77 41.72 -20.09
CA PRO A 769 4.06 42.41 -18.84
C PRO A 769 2.86 43.21 -18.29
N GLY A 770 1.84 43.48 -19.10
CA GLY A 770 0.58 44.10 -18.70
C GLY A 770 -0.43 43.13 -18.08
N GLU A 771 -0.28 41.83 -18.33
CA GLU A 771 -1.11 40.76 -17.74
C GLU A 771 -0.56 40.25 -16.39
N VAL A 772 0.72 40.50 -16.12
CA VAL A 772 1.43 40.10 -14.89
C VAL A 772 1.63 41.33 -13.99
N SER A 773 1.32 41.21 -12.70
CA SER A 773 1.53 42.25 -11.69
C SER A 773 2.73 41.97 -10.79
N LYS A 774 3.12 40.69 -10.66
CA LYS A 774 4.15 40.19 -9.74
C LYS A 774 4.81 38.92 -10.30
N CYS A 775 6.11 38.76 -10.06
CA CYS A 775 6.85 37.53 -10.34
C CYS A 775 7.55 37.03 -9.07
N LEU A 776 7.69 35.71 -8.92
CA LEU A 776 8.38 35.11 -7.78
C LEU A 776 9.38 34.06 -8.26
N VAL A 777 10.57 34.04 -7.65
CA VAL A 777 11.56 32.98 -7.82
C VAL A 777 11.78 32.31 -6.46
N HIS A 778 11.46 31.03 -6.36
CA HIS A 778 11.66 30.22 -5.14
C HIS A 778 12.58 29.05 -5.45
N TRP A 779 13.61 28.85 -4.63
CA TRP A 779 14.60 27.80 -4.86
C TRP A 779 14.44 26.63 -3.88
N GLY A 780 14.32 25.42 -4.44
CA GLY A 780 14.44 24.16 -3.71
C GLY A 780 15.85 23.58 -3.75
N THR A 781 16.03 22.38 -3.20
CA THR A 781 17.34 21.68 -3.21
C THR A 781 17.74 21.22 -4.63
N ASP A 782 16.75 20.83 -5.43
CA ASP A 782 16.90 20.24 -6.76
C ASP A 782 15.90 20.81 -7.79
N HIS A 783 15.22 21.92 -7.44
CA HIS A 783 14.21 22.55 -8.29
C HIS A 783 14.17 24.06 -8.10
N VAL A 784 13.55 24.77 -9.05
CA VAL A 784 13.24 26.21 -8.96
C VAL A 784 11.83 26.49 -9.45
N ASN A 785 11.12 27.35 -8.74
CA ASN A 785 9.79 27.80 -9.13
C ASN A 785 9.90 29.23 -9.68
N MET A 786 9.33 29.46 -10.86
CA MET A 786 9.33 30.76 -11.54
C MET A 786 7.91 31.21 -11.79
N GLU A 787 7.32 31.91 -10.82
CA GLU A 787 5.89 32.19 -10.79
C GLU A 787 5.52 33.51 -11.48
N LEU A 788 4.36 33.53 -12.15
CA LEU A 788 3.73 34.74 -12.68
C LEU A 788 2.39 34.96 -11.98
N TRP A 789 2.13 36.18 -11.53
CA TRP A 789 0.88 36.53 -10.84
C TRP A 789 0.19 37.65 -11.60
N SER A 790 -1.11 37.54 -11.84
CA SER A 790 -1.92 38.66 -12.36
C SER A 790 -2.14 39.70 -11.26
N GLU A 791 -2.80 40.81 -11.58
CA GLU A 791 -3.37 41.65 -10.52
C GLU A 791 -4.47 40.88 -9.77
N GLU A 792 -4.63 41.18 -8.48
CA GLU A 792 -5.74 40.67 -7.67
C GLU A 792 -6.92 41.65 -7.76
N ARG A 793 -8.01 41.25 -8.42
CA ARG A 793 -9.22 42.07 -8.51
C ARG A 793 -10.48 41.25 -8.80
N PRO A 794 -11.67 41.82 -8.57
CA PRO A 794 -12.91 41.26 -9.12
C PRO A 794 -12.87 41.22 -10.67
N VAL A 795 -13.50 40.19 -11.23
CA VAL A 795 -13.64 40.03 -12.69
C VAL A 795 -15.10 40.10 -13.13
N SER A 796 -15.32 40.63 -14.34
CA SER A 796 -16.61 40.60 -15.03
C SER A 796 -16.48 39.89 -16.36
N LYS A 797 -17.60 39.67 -17.07
CA LYS A 797 -17.57 39.13 -18.43
C LYS A 797 -16.84 40.05 -19.41
N ASP A 798 -16.89 41.37 -19.16
CA ASP A 798 -16.28 42.39 -20.01
C ASP A 798 -14.83 42.73 -19.60
N THR A 799 -14.43 42.34 -18.38
CA THR A 799 -13.09 42.57 -17.82
C THR A 799 -12.51 41.29 -17.20
N PRO A 800 -12.23 40.24 -18.01
CA PRO A 800 -11.62 39.02 -17.50
C PRO A 800 -10.18 39.27 -17.02
N LEU A 801 -9.65 38.37 -16.19
CA LEU A 801 -8.21 38.24 -15.99
C LEU A 801 -7.66 37.26 -17.02
N ARG A 802 -6.44 37.50 -17.48
CA ARG A 802 -5.75 36.64 -18.44
C ARG A 802 -4.26 36.69 -18.18
N ILE A 803 -3.58 35.54 -18.32
CA ILE A 803 -2.13 35.44 -18.47
C ILE A 803 -1.87 34.58 -19.70
N CYS A 804 -1.15 35.13 -20.67
CA CYS A 804 -0.62 34.45 -21.83
C CYS A 804 0.90 34.40 -21.72
N HIS A 805 1.46 33.20 -21.76
CA HIS A 805 2.90 33.04 -21.79
C HIS A 805 3.35 31.87 -22.67
N GLN A 806 4.64 31.85 -22.98
CA GLN A 806 5.24 30.95 -23.95
C GLN A 806 6.57 30.41 -23.43
N TYR A 807 6.89 29.16 -23.76
CA TYR A 807 8.17 28.53 -23.47
C TYR A 807 8.92 28.17 -24.75
N GLU A 808 10.21 28.50 -24.80
CA GLU A 808 11.15 28.17 -25.89
C GLU A 808 12.48 27.71 -25.27
N VAL A 809 13.17 26.75 -25.89
CA VAL A 809 14.54 26.38 -25.49
C VAL A 809 15.54 26.96 -26.48
N ARG A 810 16.60 27.61 -25.98
CA ARG A 810 17.73 28.10 -26.79
C ARG A 810 19.05 27.52 -26.31
N GLN A 811 19.98 27.32 -27.24
CA GLN A 811 21.38 27.10 -26.89
C GLN A 811 21.98 28.42 -26.43
N THR A 812 22.67 28.39 -25.29
CA THR A 812 23.47 29.53 -24.83
C THR A 812 24.84 29.47 -25.49
N SER A 813 25.26 30.61 -26.04
CA SER A 813 26.57 30.80 -26.67
C SER A 813 27.70 30.97 -25.67
#